data_AF-A0A1G5SFX6-F1
#
_entry.id   AF-A0A1G5SFX6-F1
#
_cell.length_a   1.000
_cell.length_b   1.000
_cell.length_c   1.000
_cell.angle_alpha   90.00
_cell.angle_beta   90.00
_cell.angle_gamma   90.00
#
_symmetry.space_group_name_H-M   'P 1'
#
loop_
_entity.id
_entity.type
_entity.pdbx_description
1 polymer ?
#
loop_
_entity_poly.entity_id
_entity_poly.type
_entity_poly.pdbx_seq_one_letter_code
_entity_poly.pdbx_strand_id
1 'polypeptide(L)'
;MSLKGDFHLQLIYHPKTYRQLKVFRALKGAYWSAHRGITYLHAWLHRRRMKNTCFIGITGSAAKTSTKDLSSTILSTFGACNASPLTKNEHLFIARTILDTKQNHRFCAVEVAGHEPGYMDRSLHMLKPDIGVLTIIGRDHYKAFKSLEGIAAEKGKLIKALPVDGTAVLNIDDPLVKAVGEHCQCRIIWIGESKGATIRLLASSSNWPDPLKLTVEYEGKSYEVLTQLHGTHLSLPVLSALGVALAAGIPLEKSIPTLAQARPSEGRMQIVHDNDGVVFIRDDLKAPAWSLQLPLEFLKQATAQRKVAVIGSISDFSGDSSDNYKKFARRIRENADLVVFVGPNAHRALRARKDQNDELLQGFSNIRDASIYLKKELRRGDLVLLKGSYKVDHLSRLILDRIKPIHCWRERCGYEIFCEDCEYLYDADQDAQHSATIVPAPTYGETSTPFSSIPQQTGPVVPVIVGLGNPGIEFHTTPHNVGYQVLDKIVEICGSNWEPIEEGWVSLVNFGDNPVKLFKPAANMNVCGPVIRRFLERTGCSATHCTIVHDDMDLELGKVRFKDDGGDAGHRGVKSVIAALGTDTIRRIRIGVRRPGDLRKAKEIVLTQFTPEETLEVAQAVEQLIESLKKQQGGPGPKEHDHFHRQNSS
;
A
#
# COMPACT_ATOMS: atom_id res chain seq x y z
N MET A 1 15.87 30.13 25.65
CA MET A 1 14.58 29.58 26.11
C MET A 1 14.44 28.16 25.57
N SER A 2 14.47 27.18 26.46
CA SER A 2 14.36 25.75 26.15
C SER A 2 12.92 25.44 25.70
N LEU A 3 12.72 25.23 24.40
CA LEU A 3 11.48 24.67 23.87
C LEU A 3 11.59 23.14 23.98
N LYS A 4 10.96 22.58 25.02
CA LYS A 4 10.76 21.14 25.18
C LYS A 4 10.12 20.56 23.92
N GLY A 5 10.78 19.55 23.35
CA GLY A 5 10.59 19.06 21.99
C GLY A 5 9.44 18.09 21.72
N ASP A 6 8.54 17.82 22.68
CA ASP A 6 7.63 16.66 22.52
C ASP A 6 6.16 16.97 22.26
N PHE A 7 5.70 18.22 22.39
CA PHE A 7 4.25 18.50 22.29
C PHE A 7 3.71 18.77 20.87
N HIS A 8 4.58 18.96 19.87
CA HIS A 8 4.15 19.38 18.52
C HIS A 8 4.06 18.27 17.48
N LEU A 9 4.56 17.06 17.77
CA LEU A 9 4.47 15.92 16.86
C LEU A 9 3.08 15.26 16.87
N GLN A 10 2.34 15.30 17.98
CA GLN A 10 0.99 14.74 18.06
C GLN A 10 -0.05 15.47 17.18
N LEU A 11 0.18 16.74 16.84
CA LEU A 11 -0.72 17.51 15.96
C LEU A 11 -0.55 17.18 14.47
N ILE A 12 0.47 16.41 14.09
CA ILE A 12 0.71 16.03 12.70
C ILE A 12 -0.11 14.79 12.31
N TYR A 13 -0.60 13.98 13.27
CA TYR A 13 -1.26 12.70 12.98
C TYR A 13 -2.54 12.37 13.75
N HIS A 14 -3.08 13.24 14.63
CA HIS A 14 -4.35 12.92 15.30
C HIS A 14 -5.58 13.09 14.38
N PRO A 15 -6.35 12.03 14.03
CA PRO A 15 -7.50 12.12 13.12
C PRO A 15 -8.81 12.53 13.80
N LYS A 16 -8.77 12.83 15.11
CA LYS A 16 -9.99 13.09 15.88
C LYS A 16 -10.20 14.57 16.11
N THR A 17 -11.41 14.99 15.76
CA THR A 17 -12.05 16.32 15.89
C THR A 17 -11.74 17.36 14.82
N TYR A 18 -12.73 18.21 14.56
CA TYR A 18 -12.75 19.33 13.60
C TYR A 18 -13.23 19.01 12.18
N ARG A 19 -14.44 18.45 12.13
CA ARG A 19 -15.32 18.45 10.96
C ARG A 19 -16.37 19.56 11.09
N GLN A 20 -15.97 20.83 11.13
CA GLN A 20 -16.87 21.96 10.88
C GLN A 20 -16.07 23.25 10.53
N LEU A 21 -16.60 23.99 9.53
CA LEU A 21 -16.20 25.31 9.00
C LEU A 21 -15.03 25.38 7.99
N LYS A 22 -15.35 25.63 6.71
CA LYS A 22 -14.42 25.88 5.59
C LYS A 22 -13.44 27.04 5.85
N VAL A 23 -13.85 28.05 6.62
CA VAL A 23 -13.04 29.24 6.97
C VAL A 23 -11.82 28.86 7.81
N PHE A 24 -11.98 27.95 8.78
CA PHE A 24 -10.87 27.46 9.60
C PHE A 24 -9.84 26.67 8.79
N ARG A 25 -10.25 25.98 7.72
CA ARG A 25 -9.31 25.28 6.82
C ARG A 25 -8.44 26.26 6.03
N ALA A 26 -9.00 27.37 5.55
CA ALA A 26 -8.26 28.39 4.80
C ALA A 26 -7.27 29.14 5.70
N LEU A 27 -7.71 29.59 6.88
CA LEU A 27 -6.85 30.25 7.88
C LEU A 27 -5.75 29.32 8.39
N LYS A 28 -6.07 28.04 8.63
CA LYS A 28 -5.08 27.01 8.97
C LYS A 28 -4.10 26.83 7.81
N GLY A 29 -4.56 26.72 6.57
CA GLY A 29 -3.70 26.62 5.38
C GLY A 29 -2.72 27.80 5.25
N ALA A 30 -3.20 29.03 5.45
CA ALA A 30 -2.37 30.23 5.43
C ALA A 30 -1.36 30.25 6.59
N TYR A 31 -1.80 29.92 7.81
CA TYR A 31 -0.93 29.82 8.99
C TYR A 31 0.20 28.79 8.79
N TRP A 32 -0.12 27.58 8.33
CA TRP A 32 0.88 26.54 8.08
C TRP A 32 1.81 26.90 6.91
N SER A 33 1.31 27.60 5.90
CA SER A 33 2.15 28.08 4.79
C SER A 33 3.14 29.14 5.26
N ALA A 34 2.69 30.12 6.04
CA ALA A 34 3.55 31.13 6.64
C ALA A 34 4.58 30.50 7.59
N HIS A 35 4.15 29.59 8.46
CA HIS A 35 5.02 28.91 9.41
C HIS A 35 6.09 28.04 8.72
N ARG A 36 5.72 27.34 7.64
CA ARG A 36 6.67 26.61 6.78
C ARG A 36 7.66 27.58 6.14
N GLY A 37 7.20 28.71 5.60
CA GLY A 37 8.07 29.74 5.03
C GLY A 37 9.11 30.25 6.03
N ILE A 38 8.69 30.57 7.26
CA ILE A 38 9.59 30.99 8.35
C ILE A 38 10.58 29.87 8.70
N THR A 39 10.11 28.62 8.80
CA THR A 39 10.97 27.46 9.07
C THR A 39 12.05 27.29 8.00
N TYR A 40 11.69 27.47 6.73
CA TYR A 40 12.64 27.38 5.61
C TYR A 40 13.66 28.52 5.63
N LEU A 41 13.22 29.75 5.95
CA LEU A 41 14.12 30.88 6.12
C LEU A 41 15.08 30.66 7.29
N HIS A 42 14.59 30.14 8.41
CA HIS A 42 15.42 29.80 9.57
C HIS A 42 16.44 28.71 9.23
N ALA A 43 16.03 27.65 8.53
CA ALA A 43 16.94 26.60 8.10
C ALA A 43 18.03 27.15 7.17
N TRP A 44 17.66 28.00 6.22
CA TRP A 44 18.60 28.67 5.33
C TRP A 44 19.60 29.57 6.10
N LEU A 45 19.13 30.40 7.03
CA LEU A 45 19.99 31.23 7.88
C LEU A 45 20.91 30.39 8.76
N HIS A 46 20.38 29.30 9.33
CA HIS A 46 21.13 28.37 10.18
C HIS A 46 22.24 27.66 9.40
N ARG A 47 21.94 27.11 8.21
CA ARG A 47 22.92 26.49 7.31
C ARG A 47 24.13 27.39 7.05
N ARG A 48 23.92 28.71 6.87
CA ARG A 48 25.01 29.69 6.63
C ARG A 48 25.90 29.93 7.84
N ARG A 49 25.42 29.64 9.06
CA ARG A 49 26.21 29.71 10.30
C ARG A 49 27.06 28.46 10.50
N MET A 50 26.72 27.36 9.84
CA MET A 50 27.41 26.07 9.92
C MET A 50 28.62 26.01 8.98
N LYS A 51 29.63 26.86 9.22
CA LYS A 51 30.81 27.01 8.35
C LYS A 51 31.79 25.84 8.41
N ASN A 52 31.82 25.11 9.52
CA ASN A 52 32.73 23.98 9.75
C ASN A 52 32.07 22.62 9.51
N THR A 53 30.86 22.61 8.96
CA THR A 53 30.11 21.39 8.66
C THR A 53 30.06 21.19 7.15
N CYS A 54 30.50 20.03 6.69
CA CYS A 54 30.31 19.60 5.31
C CYS A 54 28.90 19.03 5.14
N PHE A 55 28.10 19.66 4.27
CA PHE A 55 26.75 19.20 3.93
C PHE A 55 26.77 18.33 2.67
N ILE A 56 26.17 17.16 2.77
CA ILE A 56 26.09 16.18 1.69
C ILE A 56 24.63 16.07 1.27
N GLY A 57 24.34 16.34 -0.01
CA GLY A 57 23.04 16.09 -0.61
C GLY A 57 23.04 14.79 -1.40
N ILE A 58 22.02 13.96 -1.24
CA ILE A 58 21.93 12.65 -1.92
C ILE A 58 20.59 12.54 -2.63
N THR A 59 20.62 12.30 -3.95
CA THR A 59 19.41 12.06 -4.74
C THR A 59 19.56 10.92 -5.75
N GLY A 60 18.46 10.62 -6.43
CA GLY A 60 18.31 9.48 -7.33
C GLY A 60 16.90 8.91 -7.32
N SER A 61 16.67 7.91 -8.14
CA SER A 61 15.41 7.17 -8.18
C SER A 61 15.44 6.04 -7.13
N ALA A 62 16.47 5.20 -7.16
CA ALA A 62 16.78 4.22 -6.11
C ALA A 62 18.00 4.64 -5.26
N ALA A 63 18.48 3.74 -4.38
CA ALA A 63 19.73 3.83 -3.62
C ALA A 63 19.92 5.00 -2.62
N LYS A 64 19.08 6.03 -2.61
CA LYS A 64 19.22 7.23 -1.76
C LYS A 64 19.41 6.94 -0.26
N THR A 65 18.43 6.28 0.35
CA THR A 65 18.41 6.02 1.81
C THR A 65 19.60 5.19 2.23
N SER A 66 19.88 4.09 1.50
CA SER A 66 21.03 3.23 1.74
C SER A 66 22.35 3.99 1.60
N THR A 67 22.49 4.82 0.56
CA THR A 67 23.69 5.66 0.38
C THR A 67 23.87 6.62 1.55
N LYS A 68 22.79 7.24 2.03
CA LYS A 68 22.82 8.17 3.15
C LYS A 68 23.20 7.47 4.45
N ASP A 69 22.61 6.32 4.76
CA ASP A 69 22.91 5.57 5.99
C ASP A 69 24.34 5.00 5.99
N LEU A 70 24.80 4.44 4.86
CA LEU A 70 26.17 3.97 4.70
C LEU A 70 27.18 5.12 4.79
N SER A 71 26.91 6.25 4.12
CA SER A 71 27.77 7.45 4.24
C SER A 71 27.81 7.93 5.68
N SER A 72 26.67 8.01 6.37
CA SER A 72 26.62 8.42 7.77
C SER A 72 27.40 7.48 8.69
N THR A 73 27.38 6.17 8.41
CA THR A 73 28.17 5.16 9.15
C THR A 73 29.67 5.43 9.01
N ILE A 74 30.15 5.63 7.78
CA ILE A 74 31.57 5.98 7.55
C ILE A 74 31.90 7.31 8.24
N LEU A 75 31.15 8.38 7.92
CA LEU A 75 31.44 9.75 8.37
C LEU A 75 31.43 9.88 9.89
N SER A 76 30.52 9.20 10.60
CA SER A 76 30.43 9.23 12.06
C SER A 76 31.68 8.67 12.76
N THR A 77 32.45 7.82 12.07
CA THR A 77 33.72 7.30 12.58
C THR A 77 34.82 8.38 12.59
N PHE A 78 34.71 9.42 11.75
CA PHE A 78 35.73 10.44 11.55
C PHE A 78 35.32 11.85 12.03
N GLY A 79 34.12 11.98 12.58
CA GLY A 79 33.63 13.22 13.17
C GLY A 79 32.13 13.15 13.45
N ALA A 80 31.64 14.03 14.32
CA ALA A 80 30.22 14.06 14.64
C ALA A 80 29.40 14.33 13.36
N CYS A 81 28.45 13.45 13.06
CA CYS A 81 27.68 13.46 11.83
C CYS A 81 26.20 13.53 12.16
N ASN A 82 25.48 14.47 11.54
CA ASN A 82 24.03 14.46 11.49
C ASN A 82 23.55 13.83 10.17
N ALA A 83 22.35 13.26 10.16
CA ALA A 83 21.74 12.79 8.92
C ALA A 83 20.21 12.87 8.98
N SER A 84 19.57 12.98 7.80
CA SER A 84 18.11 12.94 7.74
C SER A 84 17.58 11.59 8.26
N PRO A 85 16.60 11.57 9.19
CA PRO A 85 16.14 10.33 9.81
C PRO A 85 15.36 9.46 8.80
N LEU A 86 15.62 8.16 8.80
CA LEU A 86 14.98 7.18 7.91
C LEU A 86 14.95 7.69 6.45
N THR A 87 13.76 7.75 5.85
CA THR A 87 13.52 8.23 4.47
C THR A 87 12.88 9.62 4.44
N LYS A 88 13.02 10.41 5.50
CA LYS A 88 12.39 11.73 5.62
C LYS A 88 13.16 12.76 4.78
N ASN A 89 12.73 12.93 3.54
CA ASN A 89 13.45 13.61 2.46
C ASN A 89 12.66 14.76 1.78
N GLU A 90 11.51 15.15 2.36
CA GLU A 90 10.71 16.30 1.92
C GLU A 90 11.21 17.61 2.53
N HIS A 91 10.79 18.76 1.97
CA HIS A 91 11.27 20.10 2.36
C HIS A 91 11.29 20.36 3.87
N LEU A 92 10.22 19.98 4.58
CA LEU A 92 10.10 20.24 6.01
C LEU A 92 11.09 19.41 6.82
N PHE A 93 11.33 18.16 6.43
CA PHE A 93 12.29 17.28 7.12
C PHE A 93 13.73 17.66 6.78
N ILE A 94 13.99 18.11 5.56
CA ILE A 94 15.29 18.70 5.18
C ILE A 94 15.57 19.94 6.04
N ALA A 95 14.59 20.86 6.15
CA ALA A 95 14.73 22.05 6.97
C ALA A 95 14.99 21.71 8.45
N ARG A 96 14.28 20.72 9.00
CA ARG A 96 14.51 20.21 10.37
C ARG A 96 15.91 19.62 10.53
N THR A 97 16.33 18.73 9.63
CA THR A 97 17.67 18.14 9.65
C THR A 97 18.76 19.22 9.65
N ILE A 98 18.59 20.28 8.85
CA ILE A 98 19.49 21.44 8.87
C ILE A 98 19.48 22.12 10.24
N LEU A 99 18.30 22.44 10.79
CA LEU A 99 18.14 23.10 12.08
C LEU A 99 18.68 22.28 13.26
N ASP A 100 18.58 20.95 13.19
CA ASP A 100 19.11 20.01 14.19
C ASP A 100 20.63 19.85 14.10
N THR A 101 21.26 20.38 13.03
CA THR A 101 22.70 20.35 12.87
C THR A 101 23.37 21.35 13.83
N LYS A 102 24.23 20.86 14.73
CA LYS A 102 24.93 21.63 15.77
C LYS A 102 26.36 21.99 15.36
N GLN A 103 26.95 23.03 15.96
CA GLN A 103 28.29 23.53 15.60
C GLN A 103 29.42 22.49 15.71
N ASN A 104 29.24 21.45 16.55
CA ASN A 104 30.20 20.36 16.68
C ASN A 104 30.06 19.28 15.58
N HIS A 105 28.99 19.29 14.79
CA HIS A 105 28.85 18.37 13.66
C HIS A 105 29.82 18.77 12.56
N ARG A 106 30.69 17.84 12.20
CA ARG A 106 31.60 17.95 11.05
C ARG A 106 30.90 17.62 9.74
N PHE A 107 29.86 16.77 9.78
CA PHE A 107 29.14 16.31 8.60
C PHE A 107 27.61 16.39 8.78
N CYS A 108 26.90 16.61 7.68
CA CYS A 108 25.44 16.54 7.63
C CYS A 108 24.97 15.90 6.32
N ALA A 109 24.48 14.65 6.37
CA ALA A 109 24.03 13.90 5.18
C ALA A 109 22.51 13.95 5.01
N VAL A 110 22.05 14.49 3.89
CA VAL A 110 20.63 14.77 3.65
C VAL A 110 20.15 14.08 2.38
N GLU A 111 19.15 13.22 2.52
CA GLU A 111 18.41 12.67 1.39
C GLU A 111 17.46 13.74 0.81
N VAL A 112 17.47 13.92 -0.52
CA VAL A 112 16.64 14.92 -1.22
C VAL A 112 15.68 14.24 -2.21
N ALA A 113 14.37 14.38 -1.95
CA ALA A 113 13.33 13.93 -2.86
C ALA A 113 13.14 14.88 -4.06
N GLY A 114 12.62 14.32 -5.15
CA GLY A 114 12.21 15.06 -6.35
C GLY A 114 11.07 14.31 -7.03
N HIS A 115 9.85 14.81 -6.86
CA HIS A 115 8.61 14.13 -7.30
C HIS A 115 8.02 14.70 -8.59
N GLU A 116 8.32 15.96 -8.89
CA GLU A 116 7.86 16.68 -10.07
C GLU A 116 8.88 17.78 -10.45
N PRO A 117 8.82 18.34 -11.66
CA PRO A 117 9.69 19.44 -12.07
C PRO A 117 9.57 20.65 -11.13
N GLY A 118 10.71 21.18 -10.68
CA GLY A 118 10.77 22.33 -9.76
C GLY A 118 10.71 21.96 -8.27
N TYR A 119 10.43 20.70 -7.94
CA TYR A 119 10.29 20.27 -6.55
C TYR A 119 11.57 20.53 -5.74
N MET A 120 12.74 20.17 -6.26
CA MET A 120 14.01 20.26 -5.53
C MET A 120 14.48 21.68 -5.24
N ASP A 121 13.98 22.70 -5.96
CA ASP A 121 14.47 24.07 -5.91
C ASP A 121 14.47 24.62 -4.48
N ARG A 122 13.38 24.39 -3.75
CA ARG A 122 13.25 24.82 -2.35
C ARG A 122 14.23 24.12 -1.42
N SER A 123 14.37 22.80 -1.56
CA SER A 123 15.31 22.00 -0.76
C SER A 123 16.75 22.44 -0.98
N LEU A 124 17.14 22.65 -2.24
CA LEU A 124 18.49 23.06 -2.62
C LEU A 124 18.80 24.49 -2.21
N HIS A 125 17.80 25.38 -2.23
CA HIS A 125 17.94 26.74 -1.73
C HIS A 125 18.35 26.75 -0.26
N MET A 126 17.77 25.87 0.57
CA MET A 126 18.11 25.72 1.98
C MET A 126 19.41 24.95 2.22
N LEU A 127 19.60 23.82 1.53
CA LEU A 127 20.65 22.84 1.85
C LEU A 127 22.05 23.32 1.48
N LYS A 128 22.22 23.93 0.29
CA LYS A 128 23.52 24.37 -0.25
C LYS A 128 24.65 23.36 0.03
N PRO A 129 24.61 22.17 -0.60
CA PRO A 129 25.54 21.09 -0.30
C PRO A 129 26.96 21.39 -0.80
N ASP A 130 27.95 20.83 -0.11
CA ASP A 130 29.36 20.84 -0.50
C ASP A 130 29.71 19.57 -1.30
N ILE A 131 29.01 18.46 -1.01
CA ILE A 131 29.09 17.18 -1.74
C ILE A 131 27.70 16.81 -2.28
N GLY A 132 27.61 16.44 -3.55
CA GLY A 132 26.35 16.04 -4.20
C GLY A 132 26.43 14.63 -4.78
N VAL A 133 25.50 13.77 -4.43
CA VAL A 133 25.44 12.39 -4.93
C VAL A 133 24.23 12.20 -5.84
N LEU A 134 24.45 11.71 -7.05
CA LEU A 134 23.39 11.29 -7.96
C LEU A 134 23.59 9.81 -8.31
N THR A 135 22.70 8.97 -7.78
CA THR A 135 22.85 7.49 -7.85
C THR A 135 22.39 6.90 -9.18
N ILE A 136 21.09 6.97 -9.50
CA ILE A 136 20.53 6.41 -10.74
C ILE A 136 19.26 7.15 -11.17
N ILE A 137 19.03 7.22 -12.48
CA ILE A 137 17.80 7.70 -13.11
C ILE A 137 16.94 6.50 -13.52
N GLY A 138 15.78 6.37 -12.88
CA GLY A 138 14.82 5.30 -13.10
C GLY A 138 13.41 5.87 -13.27
N ARG A 139 12.42 4.99 -13.43
CA ARG A 139 11.04 5.39 -13.76
C ARG A 139 10.16 5.73 -12.53
N ASP A 140 10.76 6.14 -11.42
CA ASP A 140 10.00 6.64 -10.28
C ASP A 140 9.30 7.95 -10.62
N HIS A 141 8.02 8.07 -10.29
CA HIS A 141 7.22 9.28 -10.59
C HIS A 141 7.18 9.63 -12.09
N TYR A 142 7.39 8.66 -12.98
CA TYR A 142 7.48 8.89 -14.43
C TYR A 142 6.29 9.66 -15.00
N LYS A 143 5.08 9.44 -14.46
CA LYS A 143 3.87 10.19 -14.86
C LYS A 143 3.99 11.71 -14.67
N ALA A 144 4.68 12.16 -13.62
CA ALA A 144 4.85 13.59 -13.34
C ALA A 144 5.90 14.23 -14.27
N PHE A 145 7.00 13.51 -14.53
CA PHE A 145 8.12 14.00 -15.34
C PHE A 145 7.99 13.77 -16.84
N LYS A 146 7.11 12.85 -17.25
CA LYS A 146 6.81 12.46 -18.65
C LYS A 146 7.98 11.78 -19.41
N SER A 147 9.23 12.00 -19.02
CA SER A 147 10.41 11.34 -19.62
C SER A 147 11.53 11.09 -18.60
N LEU A 148 12.49 10.23 -18.94
CA LEU A 148 13.68 9.98 -18.10
C LEU A 148 14.61 11.20 -18.05
N GLU A 149 14.69 11.95 -19.15
CA GLU A 149 15.46 13.19 -19.25
C GLU A 149 14.88 14.27 -18.34
N GLY A 150 13.55 14.34 -18.20
CA GLY A 150 12.89 15.22 -17.23
C GLY A 150 13.25 14.85 -15.79
N ILE A 151 13.32 13.56 -15.47
CA ILE A 151 13.76 13.07 -14.15
C ILE A 151 15.25 13.43 -13.93
N ALA A 152 16.09 13.22 -14.94
CA ALA A 152 17.52 13.56 -14.90
C ALA A 152 17.75 15.06 -14.74
N ALA A 153 16.99 15.90 -15.45
CA ALA A 153 17.07 17.36 -15.36
C ALA A 153 16.72 17.86 -13.96
N GLU A 154 15.64 17.32 -13.35
CA GLU A 154 15.25 17.68 -11.99
C GLU A 154 16.30 17.22 -10.97
N LYS A 155 16.71 15.94 -11.02
CA LYS A 155 17.67 15.38 -10.06
C LYS A 155 19.06 15.98 -10.21
N GLY A 156 19.46 16.31 -11.44
CA GLY A 156 20.72 16.98 -11.77
C GLY A 156 20.83 18.39 -11.21
N LYS A 157 19.72 19.03 -10.78
CA LYS A 157 19.77 20.31 -10.07
C LYS A 157 20.59 20.24 -8.79
N LEU A 158 20.64 19.08 -8.12
CA LEU A 158 21.51 18.88 -6.96
C LEU A 158 22.98 19.13 -7.31
N ILE A 159 23.42 18.57 -8.45
CA ILE A 159 24.81 18.68 -8.92
C ILE A 159 25.08 20.12 -9.38
N LYS A 160 24.13 20.74 -10.08
CA LYS A 160 24.21 22.16 -10.47
C LYS A 160 24.22 23.13 -9.29
N ALA A 161 23.74 22.71 -8.12
CA ALA A 161 23.71 23.54 -6.91
C ALA A 161 25.01 23.48 -6.10
N LEU A 162 25.96 22.61 -6.46
CA LEU A 162 27.28 22.54 -5.82
C LEU A 162 28.09 23.80 -6.12
N PRO A 163 28.93 24.25 -5.17
CA PRO A 163 29.91 25.29 -5.46
C PRO A 163 31.01 24.76 -6.39
N VAL A 164 31.81 25.67 -6.96
CA VAL A 164 32.88 25.33 -7.92
C VAL A 164 33.94 24.42 -7.29
N ASP A 165 34.24 24.63 -6.00
CA ASP A 165 35.12 23.81 -5.18
C ASP A 165 34.42 22.58 -4.54
N GLY A 166 33.12 22.39 -4.83
CA GLY A 166 32.35 21.24 -4.40
C GLY A 166 32.73 19.96 -5.14
N THR A 167 32.22 18.82 -4.66
CA THR A 167 32.48 17.51 -5.27
C THR A 167 31.19 16.76 -5.58
N ALA A 168 31.05 16.28 -6.81
CA ALA A 168 29.98 15.38 -7.23
C ALA A 168 30.44 13.91 -7.17
N VAL A 169 29.60 13.04 -6.61
CA VAL A 169 29.78 11.58 -6.65
C VAL A 169 28.71 11.00 -7.57
N LEU A 170 29.13 10.46 -8.71
CA LEU A 170 28.23 10.15 -9.83
C LEU A 170 28.44 8.73 -10.33
N ASN A 171 27.34 8.02 -10.56
CA ASN A 171 27.35 6.71 -11.19
C ASN A 171 27.67 6.83 -12.68
N ILE A 172 28.80 6.28 -13.11
CA ILE A 172 29.24 6.32 -14.50
C ILE A 172 28.45 5.34 -15.39
N ASP A 173 27.85 4.30 -14.80
CA ASP A 173 27.16 3.24 -15.55
C ASP A 173 25.76 3.65 -16.00
N ASP A 174 25.19 4.71 -15.43
CA ASP A 174 23.92 5.29 -15.87
C ASP A 174 24.21 6.41 -16.89
N PRO A 175 23.79 6.26 -18.17
CA PRO A 175 24.09 7.24 -19.21
C PRO A 175 23.57 8.65 -18.93
N LEU A 176 22.42 8.78 -18.24
CA LEU A 176 21.84 10.09 -17.92
C LEU A 176 22.56 10.74 -16.74
N VAL A 177 23.01 9.95 -15.75
CA VAL A 177 23.88 10.46 -14.68
C VAL A 177 25.23 10.88 -15.23
N LYS A 178 25.81 10.07 -16.13
CA LYS A 178 27.06 10.39 -16.82
C LYS A 178 26.94 11.71 -17.60
N ALA A 179 25.87 11.88 -18.38
CA ALA A 179 25.61 13.11 -19.11
C ALA A 179 25.47 14.32 -18.17
N VAL A 180 24.85 14.18 -16.98
CA VAL A 180 24.82 15.26 -15.98
C VAL A 180 26.23 15.64 -15.52
N GLY A 181 27.10 14.66 -15.27
CA GLY A 181 28.47 14.90 -14.82
C GLY A 181 29.38 15.50 -15.88
N GLU A 182 29.25 15.12 -17.16
CA GLU A 182 30.02 15.70 -18.27
C GLU A 182 29.81 17.22 -18.42
N HIS A 183 28.71 17.75 -17.89
CA HIS A 183 28.42 19.19 -17.85
C HIS A 183 28.69 19.82 -16.47
N CYS A 184 29.22 19.09 -15.47
CA CYS A 184 29.60 19.69 -14.18
C CYS A 184 30.91 20.47 -14.31
N GLN A 185 30.98 21.60 -13.61
CA GLN A 185 32.20 22.39 -13.44
C GLN A 185 32.97 22.03 -12.16
N CYS A 186 32.34 21.24 -11.29
CA CYS A 186 32.85 20.77 -10.01
C CYS A 186 33.82 19.60 -10.16
N ARG A 187 34.55 19.25 -9.09
CA ARG A 187 35.29 17.97 -9.04
C ARG A 187 34.30 16.82 -9.11
N ILE A 188 34.61 15.78 -9.88
CA ILE A 188 33.79 14.57 -9.99
C ILE A 188 34.55 13.36 -9.49
N ILE A 189 33.90 12.54 -8.68
CA ILE A 189 34.30 11.17 -8.34
C ILE A 189 33.34 10.23 -9.06
N TRP A 190 33.85 9.56 -10.09
CA TRP A 190 33.08 8.57 -10.82
C TRP A 190 33.09 7.25 -10.07
N ILE A 191 31.92 6.63 -9.93
CA ILE A 191 31.77 5.31 -9.31
C ILE A 191 31.03 4.39 -10.27
N GLY A 192 31.35 3.10 -10.25
CA GLY A 192 30.66 2.10 -11.08
C GLY A 192 31.60 1.02 -11.60
N GLU A 193 31.11 0.17 -12.50
CA GLU A 193 31.83 -0.93 -13.12
C GLU A 193 32.63 -0.49 -14.36
N SER A 194 32.13 0.53 -15.05
CA SER A 194 32.71 1.01 -16.32
C SER A 194 34.14 1.51 -16.17
N LYS A 195 34.91 1.34 -17.25
CA LYS A 195 36.24 1.95 -17.38
C LYS A 195 36.11 3.48 -17.23
N GLY A 196 37.00 4.07 -16.42
CA GLY A 196 36.98 5.50 -16.11
C GLY A 196 36.33 5.85 -14.77
N ALA A 197 35.73 4.88 -14.06
CA ALA A 197 35.36 5.08 -12.66
C ALA A 197 36.60 5.35 -11.80
N THR A 198 36.52 6.37 -10.92
CA THR A 198 37.51 6.66 -9.89
C THR A 198 37.57 5.55 -8.85
N ILE A 199 36.41 5.12 -8.36
CA ILE A 199 36.26 3.91 -7.54
C ILE A 199 35.53 2.89 -8.42
N ARG A 200 36.30 1.95 -8.96
CA ARG A 200 35.78 1.00 -9.94
C ARG A 200 35.42 -0.31 -9.28
N LEU A 201 34.21 -0.81 -9.53
CA LEU A 201 33.80 -2.15 -9.14
C LEU A 201 34.38 -3.17 -10.10
N LEU A 202 35.22 -4.08 -9.59
CA LEU A 202 35.79 -5.18 -10.38
C LEU A 202 34.94 -6.44 -10.28
N ALA A 203 34.40 -6.72 -9.09
CA ALA A 203 33.54 -7.86 -8.84
C ALA A 203 32.60 -7.58 -7.67
N SER A 204 31.41 -8.18 -7.69
CA SER A 204 30.52 -8.23 -6.54
C SER A 204 29.88 -9.62 -6.43
N SER A 205 29.65 -10.08 -5.21
CA SER A 205 28.95 -11.33 -4.94
C SER A 205 28.07 -11.20 -3.71
N SER A 206 26.87 -11.76 -3.76
CA SER A 206 25.97 -11.88 -2.62
C SER A 206 24.96 -12.98 -2.91
N ASN A 207 25.15 -14.14 -2.30
CA ASN A 207 24.24 -15.26 -2.40
C ASN A 207 23.89 -15.70 -0.98
N TRP A 208 22.61 -15.62 -0.59
CA TRP A 208 22.17 -16.03 0.74
C TRP A 208 22.70 -17.43 1.09
N PRO A 209 23.33 -17.61 2.27
CA PRO A 209 23.39 -16.67 3.41
C PRO A 209 24.52 -15.62 3.36
N ASP A 210 25.43 -15.70 2.39
CA ASP A 210 26.61 -14.84 2.33
C ASP A 210 26.25 -13.36 2.07
N PRO A 211 26.75 -12.43 2.90
CA PRO A 211 26.62 -10.99 2.66
C PRO A 211 27.31 -10.55 1.37
N LEU A 212 26.99 -9.32 0.97
CA LEU A 212 27.61 -8.64 -0.15
C LEU A 212 29.09 -8.39 0.13
N LYS A 213 29.91 -8.91 -0.79
CA LYS A 213 31.35 -8.64 -0.89
C LYS A 213 31.63 -7.97 -2.22
N LEU A 214 32.51 -6.97 -2.20
CA LEU A 214 32.94 -6.25 -3.40
C LEU A 214 34.46 -6.29 -3.51
N THR A 215 34.95 -6.37 -4.73
CA THR A 215 36.35 -6.05 -5.06
C THR A 215 36.34 -4.73 -5.81
N VAL A 216 37.00 -3.71 -5.27
CA VAL A 216 37.05 -2.36 -5.85
C VAL A 216 38.48 -1.95 -6.19
N GLU A 217 38.66 -1.26 -7.29
CA GLU A 217 39.93 -0.67 -7.72
C GLU A 217 39.91 0.84 -7.46
N TYR A 218 40.99 1.34 -6.87
CA TYR A 218 41.24 2.76 -6.65
C TYR A 218 42.75 3.03 -6.70
N GLU A 219 43.17 4.01 -7.52
CA GLU A 219 44.59 4.36 -7.72
C GLU A 219 45.49 3.16 -8.08
N GLY A 220 44.97 2.24 -8.90
CA GLY A 220 45.69 1.04 -9.35
C GLY A 220 45.86 -0.05 -8.26
N LYS A 221 45.26 0.13 -7.08
CA LYS A 221 45.22 -0.86 -6.02
C LYS A 221 43.83 -1.49 -5.95
N SER A 222 43.80 -2.79 -5.65
CA SER A 222 42.58 -3.55 -5.42
C SER A 222 42.31 -3.65 -3.92
N TYR A 223 41.05 -3.45 -3.54
CA TYR A 223 40.57 -3.54 -2.17
C TYR A 223 39.38 -4.47 -2.09
N GLU A 224 39.36 -5.30 -1.04
CA GLU A 224 38.17 -6.07 -0.67
C GLU A 224 37.30 -5.27 0.29
N VAL A 225 36.01 -5.17 -0.01
CA VAL A 225 35.01 -4.49 0.81
C VAL A 225 34.02 -5.53 1.33
N LEU A 226 34.08 -5.79 2.63
CA LEU A 226 33.16 -6.66 3.34
C LEU A 226 32.02 -5.86 3.95
N THR A 227 30.80 -6.38 3.87
CA THR A 227 29.59 -5.72 4.38
C THR A 227 28.68 -6.70 5.13
N GLN A 228 27.59 -6.20 5.73
CA GLN A 228 26.47 -7.02 6.25
C GLN A 228 25.20 -6.88 5.40
N LEU A 229 25.35 -6.43 4.15
CA LEU A 229 24.23 -6.18 3.24
C LEU A 229 23.94 -7.42 2.39
N HIS A 230 22.75 -7.54 1.82
CA HIS A 230 22.38 -8.67 0.96
C HIS A 230 21.79 -8.19 -0.37
N GLY A 231 22.36 -8.68 -1.47
CA GLY A 231 22.01 -8.31 -2.85
C GLY A 231 23.08 -7.47 -3.54
N THR A 232 23.51 -7.90 -4.72
CA THR A 232 24.56 -7.23 -5.53
C THR A 232 24.18 -5.83 -5.98
N HIS A 233 22.89 -5.55 -6.14
CA HIS A 233 22.38 -4.21 -6.46
C HIS A 233 22.66 -3.16 -5.37
N LEU A 234 23.01 -3.58 -4.14
CA LEU A 234 23.46 -2.68 -3.07
C LEU A 234 24.92 -2.24 -3.23
N SER A 235 25.63 -2.73 -4.24
CA SER A 235 26.99 -2.27 -4.57
C SER A 235 27.03 -0.78 -4.89
N LEU A 236 26.02 -0.25 -5.59
CA LEU A 236 25.95 1.18 -5.92
C LEU A 236 25.88 2.08 -4.67
N PRO A 237 24.99 1.83 -3.67
CA PRO A 237 25.04 2.52 -2.39
C PRO A 237 26.39 2.44 -1.67
N VAL A 238 27.06 1.28 -1.69
CA VAL A 238 28.38 1.08 -1.06
C VAL A 238 29.43 1.96 -1.75
N LEU A 239 29.53 1.89 -3.07
CA LEU A 239 30.45 2.72 -3.85
C LEU A 239 30.16 4.22 -3.68
N SER A 240 28.88 4.59 -3.62
CA SER A 240 28.46 5.98 -3.37
C SER A 240 28.91 6.47 -2.01
N ALA A 241 28.80 5.65 -0.96
CA ALA A 241 29.26 6.00 0.37
C ALA A 241 30.79 6.14 0.45
N LEU A 242 31.53 5.24 -0.22
CA LEU A 242 32.99 5.36 -0.35
C LEU A 242 33.40 6.63 -1.12
N GLY A 243 32.66 6.97 -2.18
CA GLY A 243 32.85 8.22 -2.93
C GLY A 243 32.58 9.46 -2.08
N VAL A 244 31.55 9.44 -1.23
CA VAL A 244 31.27 10.52 -0.26
C VAL A 244 32.41 10.67 0.75
N ALA A 245 32.93 9.55 1.28
CA ALA A 245 34.04 9.58 2.22
C ALA A 245 35.30 10.20 1.57
N LEU A 246 35.62 9.79 0.34
CA LEU A 246 36.74 10.34 -0.43
C LEU A 246 36.56 11.83 -0.72
N ALA A 247 35.34 12.24 -1.12
CA ALA A 247 34.99 13.66 -1.30
C ALA A 247 35.13 14.48 -0.01
N ALA A 248 34.85 13.88 1.15
CA ALA A 248 35.03 14.47 2.46
C ALA A 248 36.50 14.46 2.96
N GLY A 249 37.44 14.00 2.13
CA GLY A 249 38.86 13.94 2.45
C GLY A 249 39.26 12.77 3.34
N ILE A 250 38.44 11.72 3.42
CA ILE A 250 38.73 10.51 4.19
C ILE A 250 39.33 9.46 3.23
N PRO A 251 40.54 8.94 3.51
CA PRO A 251 41.16 7.92 2.67
C PRO A 251 40.31 6.64 2.57
N LEU A 252 40.37 5.98 1.41
CA LEU A 252 39.57 4.79 1.12
C LEU A 252 39.92 3.64 2.09
N GLU A 253 41.20 3.48 2.40
CA GLU A 253 41.75 2.46 3.31
C GLU A 253 41.20 2.58 4.74
N LYS A 254 40.87 3.81 5.16
CA LYS A 254 40.24 4.07 6.45
C LYS A 254 38.71 3.91 6.39
N SER A 255 38.13 4.17 5.23
CA SER A 255 36.67 4.12 5.03
C SER A 255 36.14 2.68 4.94
N ILE A 256 36.83 1.81 4.20
CA ILE A 256 36.40 0.43 3.91
C ILE A 256 36.10 -0.38 5.19
N PRO A 257 36.96 -0.43 6.21
CA PRO A 257 36.70 -1.25 7.41
C PRO A 257 35.42 -0.88 8.16
N THR A 258 34.95 0.37 8.06
CA THR A 258 33.73 0.83 8.74
C THR A 258 32.46 0.19 8.17
N LEU A 259 32.50 -0.26 6.91
CA LEU A 259 31.37 -0.90 6.23
C LEU A 259 31.11 -2.33 6.70
N ALA A 260 32.11 -2.98 7.31
CA ALA A 260 31.95 -4.33 7.86
C ALA A 260 30.91 -4.40 8.99
N GLN A 261 30.61 -3.26 9.63
CA GLN A 261 29.61 -3.11 10.68
C GLN A 261 28.32 -2.43 10.20
N ALA A 262 28.28 -1.99 8.93
CA ALA A 262 27.14 -1.26 8.41
C ALA A 262 25.93 -2.17 8.26
N ARG A 263 24.83 -1.78 8.88
CA ARG A 263 23.56 -2.51 8.82
C ARG A 263 22.71 -2.03 7.63
N PRO A 264 21.87 -2.89 7.04
CA PRO A 264 20.90 -2.46 6.04
C PRO A 264 19.94 -1.43 6.63
N SER A 265 19.56 -0.44 5.81
CA SER A 265 18.49 0.50 6.16
C SER A 265 17.18 -0.25 6.40
N GLU A 266 16.36 0.26 7.31
CA GLU A 266 15.08 -0.36 7.64
C GLU A 266 14.18 -0.52 6.39
N GLY A 267 13.65 -1.73 6.18
CA GLY A 267 12.82 -2.07 5.03
C GLY A 267 13.54 -2.04 3.66
N ARG A 268 14.88 -2.15 3.63
CA ARG A 268 15.71 -2.18 2.41
C ARG A 268 16.65 -3.38 2.40
N MET A 269 16.19 -4.51 1.88
CA MET A 269 16.91 -5.80 1.93
C MET A 269 17.38 -6.15 3.36
N GLN A 270 16.59 -5.78 4.36
CA GLN A 270 16.90 -5.98 5.76
C GLN A 270 16.61 -7.42 6.16
N ILE A 271 17.60 -8.11 6.70
CA ILE A 271 17.44 -9.49 7.18
C ILE A 271 16.83 -9.47 8.59
N VAL A 272 15.78 -10.25 8.79
CA VAL A 272 15.10 -10.44 10.08
C VAL A 272 14.89 -11.93 10.32
N HIS A 273 15.37 -12.43 11.46
CA HIS A 273 15.16 -13.81 11.88
C HIS A 273 13.95 -13.89 12.81
N ASP A 274 13.10 -14.90 12.63
CA ASP A 274 12.09 -15.24 13.62
C ASP A 274 12.57 -16.39 14.54
N ASN A 275 11.73 -16.71 15.54
CA ASN A 275 12.03 -17.75 16.53
C ASN A 275 11.85 -19.19 15.99
N ASP A 276 11.17 -19.36 14.86
CA ASP A 276 10.84 -20.66 14.26
C ASP A 276 11.90 -21.10 13.22
N GLY A 277 12.91 -20.26 12.98
CA GLY A 277 13.96 -20.51 12.00
C GLY A 277 13.55 -20.17 10.57
N VAL A 278 12.56 -19.28 10.40
CA VAL A 278 12.25 -18.60 9.14
C VAL A 278 13.09 -17.32 9.06
N VAL A 279 13.58 -17.01 7.87
CA VAL A 279 14.32 -15.77 7.62
C VAL A 279 13.54 -14.88 6.67
N PHE A 280 13.33 -13.64 7.07
CA PHE A 280 12.67 -12.62 6.27
C PHE A 280 13.69 -11.65 5.67
N ILE A 281 13.59 -11.41 4.37
CA ILE A 281 14.25 -10.31 3.66
C ILE A 281 13.21 -9.20 3.51
N ARG A 282 13.30 -8.16 4.33
CA ARG A 282 12.43 -6.98 4.26
C ARG A 282 12.90 -6.01 3.18
N ASP A 283 12.16 -5.90 2.10
CA ASP A 283 12.28 -4.85 1.08
C ASP A 283 10.92 -4.18 0.82
N ASP A 284 10.22 -3.85 1.91
CA ASP A 284 8.83 -3.40 1.97
C ASP A 284 8.66 -1.88 2.15
N LEU A 285 9.71 -1.09 1.93
CA LEU A 285 9.58 0.38 1.97
C LEU A 285 8.75 0.92 0.77
N LYS A 286 9.09 0.48 -0.44
CA LYS A 286 8.39 0.85 -1.69
C LYS A 286 8.53 -0.25 -2.73
N ALA A 287 7.53 -0.42 -3.59
CA ALA A 287 7.56 -1.43 -4.65
C ALA A 287 7.24 -0.86 -6.05
N PRO A 288 8.05 0.06 -6.59
CA PRO A 288 7.88 0.48 -7.98
C PRO A 288 8.20 -0.68 -8.92
N ALA A 289 7.36 -0.88 -9.95
CA ALA A 289 7.37 -2.06 -10.81
C ALA A 289 8.74 -2.33 -11.48
N TRP A 290 9.47 -1.26 -11.80
CA TRP A 290 10.79 -1.33 -12.43
C TRP A 290 11.89 -1.86 -11.50
N SER A 291 11.71 -1.76 -10.18
CA SER A 291 12.68 -2.21 -9.18
C SER A 291 12.47 -3.65 -8.71
N LEU A 292 11.31 -4.26 -9.01
CA LEU A 292 10.92 -5.57 -8.47
C LEU A 292 11.90 -6.68 -8.81
N GLN A 293 12.58 -6.60 -9.96
CA GLN A 293 13.43 -7.67 -10.46
C GLN A 293 14.65 -7.92 -9.57
N LEU A 294 15.26 -6.86 -9.04
CA LEU A 294 16.53 -6.94 -8.29
C LEU A 294 16.44 -7.82 -7.01
N PRO A 295 15.46 -7.64 -6.11
CA PRO A 295 15.31 -8.52 -4.95
C PRO A 295 14.83 -9.93 -5.33
N LEU A 296 14.10 -10.09 -6.44
CA LEU A 296 13.67 -11.41 -6.93
C LEU A 296 14.84 -12.22 -7.47
N GLU A 297 15.79 -11.60 -8.18
CA GLU A 297 17.02 -12.26 -8.64
C GLU A 297 17.88 -12.73 -7.47
N PHE A 298 18.00 -11.90 -6.42
CA PHE A 298 18.66 -12.31 -5.19
C PHE A 298 17.96 -13.52 -4.55
N LEU A 299 16.63 -13.49 -4.43
CA LEU A 299 15.86 -14.62 -3.91
C LEU A 299 16.04 -15.89 -4.76
N LYS A 300 16.07 -15.75 -6.08
CA LYS A 300 16.26 -16.88 -7.00
C LYS A 300 17.63 -17.53 -6.81
N GLN A 301 18.68 -16.73 -6.65
CA GLN A 301 20.05 -17.22 -6.48
C GLN A 301 20.32 -17.79 -5.08
N ALA A 302 19.53 -17.37 -4.08
CA ALA A 302 19.67 -17.79 -2.68
C ALA A 302 19.80 -19.30 -2.49
N THR A 303 20.69 -19.71 -1.58
CA THR A 303 20.78 -21.09 -1.09
C THR A 303 19.87 -21.25 0.12
N ALA A 304 18.61 -21.64 -0.11
CA ALA A 304 17.59 -21.84 0.93
C ALA A 304 16.77 -23.11 0.65
N GLN A 305 16.16 -23.69 1.69
CA GLN A 305 15.35 -24.92 1.53
C GLN A 305 14.06 -24.65 0.75
N ARG A 306 13.46 -23.49 0.97
CA ARG A 306 12.27 -23.01 0.25
C ARG A 306 12.31 -21.49 0.18
N LYS A 307 11.91 -20.94 -0.96
CA LYS A 307 11.88 -19.50 -1.25
C LYS A 307 10.43 -19.06 -1.30
N VAL A 308 10.08 -18.06 -0.50
CA VAL A 308 8.73 -17.50 -0.45
C VAL A 308 8.78 -16.02 -0.81
N ALA A 309 7.87 -15.56 -1.66
CA ALA A 309 7.72 -14.15 -1.99
C ALA A 309 6.35 -13.63 -1.53
N VAL A 310 6.35 -12.69 -0.60
CA VAL A 310 5.14 -12.00 -0.13
C VAL A 310 5.12 -10.59 -0.71
N ILE A 311 4.13 -10.31 -1.54
CA ILE A 311 4.06 -9.13 -2.38
C ILE A 311 2.84 -8.29 -2.01
N GLY A 312 3.08 -7.06 -1.57
CA GLY A 312 2.06 -6.05 -1.31
C GLY A 312 1.67 -5.26 -2.56
N SER A 313 1.38 -3.98 -2.36
CA SER A 313 1.02 -3.05 -3.41
C SER A 313 2.22 -2.66 -4.28
N ILE A 314 2.10 -2.88 -5.59
CA ILE A 314 3.08 -2.46 -6.60
C ILE A 314 2.69 -1.07 -7.15
N SER A 315 3.68 -0.20 -7.40
CA SER A 315 3.51 1.18 -7.93
C SER A 315 4.25 1.41 -9.26
N ASP A 316 4.11 2.62 -9.82
CA ASP A 316 4.90 3.12 -10.96
C ASP A 316 4.86 2.24 -12.22
N PHE A 317 3.66 1.77 -12.57
CA PHE A 317 3.37 1.14 -13.86
C PHE A 317 2.20 1.83 -14.57
N SER A 318 2.11 1.63 -15.88
CA SER A 318 1.03 2.12 -16.74
C SER A 318 0.14 0.96 -17.19
N GLY A 319 -1.06 1.30 -17.69
CA GLY A 319 -2.02 0.31 -18.19
C GLY A 319 -2.93 -0.30 -17.10
N ASP A 320 -3.67 -1.32 -17.49
CA ASP A 320 -4.67 -1.96 -16.62
C ASP A 320 -4.01 -2.70 -15.45
N SER A 321 -4.58 -2.55 -14.26
CA SER A 321 -4.03 -3.17 -13.05
C SER A 321 -4.25 -4.68 -13.02
N SER A 322 -5.32 -5.21 -13.60
CA SER A 322 -5.50 -6.66 -13.66
C SER A 322 -4.43 -7.32 -14.51
N ASP A 323 -4.22 -6.80 -15.72
CA ASP A 323 -3.22 -7.36 -16.64
C ASP A 323 -1.81 -7.25 -16.06
N ASN A 324 -1.47 -6.12 -15.44
CA ASN A 324 -0.16 -5.93 -14.82
C ASN A 324 0.06 -6.87 -13.63
N TYR A 325 -0.89 -7.01 -12.70
CA TYR A 325 -0.74 -7.93 -11.56
C TYR A 325 -0.63 -9.39 -12.01
N LYS A 326 -1.37 -9.79 -13.05
CA LYS A 326 -1.22 -11.12 -13.67
C LYS A 326 0.19 -11.33 -14.25
N LYS A 327 0.73 -10.33 -14.95
CA LYS A 327 2.12 -10.37 -15.48
C LYS A 327 3.16 -10.42 -14.37
N PHE A 328 3.00 -9.60 -13.33
CA PHE A 328 3.90 -9.60 -12.17
C PHE A 328 3.88 -10.95 -11.46
N ALA A 329 2.70 -11.53 -11.22
CA ALA A 329 2.58 -12.85 -10.60
C ALA A 329 3.35 -13.93 -11.38
N ARG A 330 3.22 -13.98 -12.71
CA ARG A 330 3.98 -14.92 -13.55
C ARG A 330 5.50 -14.76 -13.36
N ARG A 331 5.99 -13.52 -13.44
CA ARG A 331 7.42 -13.23 -13.28
C ARG A 331 7.93 -13.58 -11.88
N ILE A 332 7.18 -13.25 -10.83
CA ILE A 332 7.60 -13.51 -9.44
C ILE A 332 7.70 -15.02 -9.18
N ARG A 333 6.80 -15.83 -9.74
CA ARG A 333 6.82 -17.30 -9.61
C ARG A 333 8.04 -17.97 -10.21
N GLU A 334 8.74 -17.32 -11.14
CA GLU A 334 10.01 -17.85 -11.68
C GLU A 334 11.17 -17.78 -10.68
N ASN A 335 10.96 -17.13 -9.52
CA ASN A 335 11.99 -16.82 -8.54
C ASN A 335 11.68 -17.35 -7.12
N ALA A 336 10.50 -17.94 -6.90
CA ALA A 336 10.04 -18.40 -5.59
C ALA A 336 9.15 -19.65 -5.70
N ASP A 337 9.22 -20.52 -4.68
CA ASP A 337 8.43 -21.75 -4.59
C ASP A 337 6.98 -21.47 -4.16
N LEU A 338 6.77 -20.44 -3.34
CA LEU A 338 5.46 -19.95 -2.91
C LEU A 338 5.38 -18.44 -3.12
N VAL A 339 4.27 -17.97 -3.71
CA VAL A 339 4.01 -16.55 -3.92
C VAL A 339 2.69 -16.16 -3.25
N VAL A 340 2.73 -15.15 -2.40
CA VAL A 340 1.56 -14.64 -1.68
C VAL A 340 1.38 -13.17 -1.99
N PHE A 341 0.26 -12.79 -2.61
CA PHE A 341 -0.11 -11.38 -2.76
C PHE A 341 -0.99 -10.93 -1.60
N VAL A 342 -0.74 -9.73 -1.09
CA VAL A 342 -1.49 -9.14 0.03
C VAL A 342 -2.00 -7.76 -0.36
N GLY A 343 -3.28 -7.50 -0.06
CA GLY A 343 -3.92 -6.21 -0.24
C GLY A 343 -5.00 -6.19 -1.32
N PRO A 344 -5.58 -5.02 -1.63
CA PRO A 344 -6.80 -4.89 -2.43
C PRO A 344 -6.66 -5.37 -3.88
N ASN A 345 -5.42 -5.47 -4.38
CA ASN A 345 -5.12 -5.95 -5.74
C ASN A 345 -4.73 -7.43 -5.79
N ALA A 346 -4.64 -8.14 -4.66
CA ALA A 346 -4.16 -9.52 -4.62
C ALA A 346 -4.99 -10.48 -5.49
N HIS A 347 -6.31 -10.33 -5.49
CA HIS A 347 -7.22 -11.14 -6.32
C HIS A 347 -6.91 -11.06 -7.82
N ARG A 348 -6.30 -9.96 -8.29
CA ARG A 348 -5.93 -9.78 -9.70
C ARG A 348 -4.74 -10.64 -10.09
N ALA A 349 -3.80 -10.81 -9.16
CA ALA A 349 -2.64 -11.68 -9.36
C ALA A 349 -3.05 -13.15 -9.50
N LEU A 350 -4.12 -13.58 -8.82
CA LEU A 350 -4.64 -14.95 -8.88
C LEU A 350 -5.12 -15.37 -10.28
N ARG A 351 -5.38 -14.41 -11.19
CA ARG A 351 -5.66 -14.69 -12.61
C ARG A 351 -4.46 -15.29 -13.37
N ALA A 352 -3.30 -15.41 -12.70
CA ALA A 352 -2.11 -16.11 -13.18
C ALA A 352 -2.02 -17.57 -12.69
N ARG A 353 -2.99 -18.06 -11.91
CA ARG A 353 -3.08 -19.48 -11.54
C ARG A 353 -3.21 -20.36 -12.78
N LYS A 354 -2.62 -21.55 -12.72
CA LYS A 354 -2.74 -22.56 -13.79
C LYS A 354 -4.12 -23.22 -13.77
N ASP A 355 -4.62 -23.50 -12.59
CA ASP A 355 -5.92 -24.12 -12.33
C ASP A 355 -6.43 -23.74 -10.91
N GLN A 356 -7.58 -24.28 -10.51
CA GLN A 356 -8.22 -23.97 -9.22
C GLN A 356 -7.45 -24.52 -8.01
N ASN A 357 -6.59 -25.52 -8.20
CA ASN A 357 -5.82 -26.21 -7.15
C ASN A 357 -4.39 -25.68 -7.04
N ASP A 358 -4.08 -24.55 -7.69
CA ASP A 358 -2.75 -23.94 -7.68
C ASP A 358 -2.46 -23.29 -6.31
N GLU A 359 -2.00 -24.12 -5.37
CA GLU A 359 -1.71 -23.73 -3.98
C GLU A 359 -0.45 -22.86 -3.84
N LEU A 360 0.41 -22.82 -4.88
CA LEU A 360 1.67 -22.07 -4.85
C LEU A 360 1.52 -20.57 -5.16
N LEU A 361 0.32 -20.13 -5.54
CA LEU A 361 -0.01 -18.73 -5.73
C LEU A 361 -1.24 -18.36 -4.91
N GLN A 362 -1.02 -17.67 -3.79
CA GLN A 362 -2.08 -17.23 -2.87
C GLN A 362 -2.30 -15.73 -2.92
N GLY A 363 -3.48 -15.30 -2.47
CA GLY A 363 -3.91 -13.91 -2.53
C GLY A 363 -4.88 -13.60 -1.41
N PHE A 364 -4.56 -12.58 -0.62
CA PHE A 364 -5.36 -12.13 0.53
C PHE A 364 -5.70 -10.66 0.38
N SER A 365 -6.96 -10.29 0.62
CA SER A 365 -7.41 -8.90 0.52
C SER A 365 -6.89 -8.02 1.66
N ASN A 366 -6.57 -8.63 2.81
CA ASN A 366 -6.05 -7.96 4.00
C ASN A 366 -4.86 -8.74 4.60
N ILE A 367 -4.08 -8.05 5.44
CA ILE A 367 -2.86 -8.59 6.05
C ILE A 367 -3.14 -9.57 7.19
N ARG A 368 -4.29 -9.48 7.88
CA ARG A 368 -4.63 -10.39 8.98
C ARG A 368 -4.80 -11.81 8.48
N ASP A 369 -5.57 -11.98 7.40
CA ASP A 369 -5.79 -13.29 6.79
C ASP A 369 -4.49 -13.86 6.22
N ALA A 370 -3.65 -13.01 5.63
CA ALA A 370 -2.31 -13.41 5.19
C ALA A 370 -1.44 -13.86 6.38
N SER A 371 -1.51 -13.18 7.53
CA SER A 371 -0.80 -13.58 8.75
C SER A 371 -1.25 -14.96 9.23
N ILE A 372 -2.57 -15.18 9.31
CA ILE A 372 -3.16 -16.45 9.75
C ILE A 372 -2.70 -17.60 8.85
N TYR A 373 -2.70 -17.38 7.53
CA TYR A 373 -2.22 -18.37 6.57
C TYR A 373 -0.71 -18.63 6.72
N LEU A 374 0.11 -17.58 6.69
CA LEU A 374 1.57 -17.71 6.76
C LEU A 374 2.07 -18.28 8.09
N LYS A 375 1.34 -18.09 9.19
CA LYS A 375 1.63 -18.77 10.47
C LYS A 375 1.56 -20.30 10.38
N LYS A 376 0.68 -20.82 9.53
CA LYS A 376 0.51 -22.27 9.30
C LYS A 376 1.43 -22.80 8.20
N GLU A 377 1.68 -21.98 7.18
CA GLU A 377 2.40 -22.38 5.97
C GLU A 377 3.92 -22.27 6.08
N LEU A 378 4.42 -21.23 6.75
CA LEU A 378 5.86 -21.00 6.87
C LEU A 378 6.49 -21.99 7.84
N ARG A 379 7.66 -22.49 7.47
CA ARG A 379 8.40 -23.51 8.23
C ARG A 379 9.89 -23.19 8.32
N ARG A 380 10.57 -23.81 9.28
CA ARG A 380 12.03 -23.70 9.46
C ARG A 380 12.76 -23.91 8.13
N GLY A 381 13.69 -23.01 7.80
CA GLY A 381 14.47 -23.06 6.56
C GLY A 381 13.87 -22.27 5.39
N ASP A 382 12.66 -21.72 5.55
CA ASP A 382 12.06 -20.81 4.56
C ASP A 382 12.81 -19.46 4.54
N LEU A 383 13.09 -18.97 3.34
CA LEU A 383 13.58 -17.62 3.07
C LEU A 383 12.48 -16.80 2.42
N VAL A 384 12.00 -15.77 3.12
CA VAL A 384 10.79 -15.02 2.77
C VAL A 384 11.13 -13.60 2.36
N LEU A 385 10.95 -13.24 1.10
CA LEU A 385 11.05 -11.86 0.63
C LEU A 385 9.73 -11.12 0.87
N LEU A 386 9.76 -10.04 1.65
CA LEU A 386 8.65 -9.09 1.78
C LEU A 386 8.89 -7.90 0.84
N LYS A 387 8.01 -7.71 -0.15
CA LYS A 387 8.10 -6.61 -1.11
C LYS A 387 6.79 -5.85 -1.18
N GLY A 388 6.80 -4.57 -0.83
CA GLY A 388 5.59 -3.76 -0.79
C GLY A 388 5.85 -2.31 -0.45
N SER A 389 4.83 -1.63 0.05
CA SER A 389 4.85 -0.27 0.53
C SER A 389 4.41 -0.21 1.99
N TYR A 390 5.31 0.15 2.91
CA TYR A 390 5.00 0.21 4.34
C TYR A 390 3.86 1.17 4.68
N LYS A 391 3.64 2.20 3.85
CA LYS A 391 2.55 3.17 4.01
C LYS A 391 1.16 2.58 3.75
N VAL A 392 1.09 1.46 3.04
CA VAL A 392 -0.17 0.88 2.54
C VAL A 392 -0.37 -0.53 3.08
N ASP A 393 0.67 -1.37 2.99
CA ASP A 393 0.54 -2.81 3.15
C ASP A 393 0.86 -3.27 4.57
N HIS A 394 1.76 -2.56 5.28
CA HIS A 394 2.22 -2.90 6.62
C HIS A 394 2.77 -4.34 6.77
N LEU A 395 3.43 -4.86 5.73
CA LEU A 395 3.90 -6.26 5.66
C LEU A 395 4.78 -6.70 6.84
N SER A 396 5.51 -5.77 7.49
CA SER A 396 6.30 -6.10 8.69
C SER A 396 5.46 -6.72 9.82
N ARG A 397 4.14 -6.46 9.88
CA ARG A 397 3.22 -7.11 10.81
C ARG A 397 3.19 -8.63 10.69
N LEU A 398 3.47 -9.19 9.50
CA LEU A 398 3.56 -10.65 9.29
C LEU A 398 4.71 -11.27 10.09
N ILE A 399 5.78 -10.51 10.32
CA ILE A 399 6.92 -10.93 11.15
C ILE A 399 6.58 -10.68 12.62
N LEU A 400 6.11 -9.47 12.93
CA LEU A 400 5.86 -9.05 14.31
C LEU A 400 4.84 -9.96 14.98
N ASP A 401 3.74 -10.29 14.30
CA ASP A 401 2.69 -11.17 14.81
C ASP A 401 3.17 -12.61 15.06
N ARG A 402 4.25 -13.06 14.40
CA ARG A 402 4.90 -14.35 14.67
C ARG A 402 5.79 -14.31 15.91
N ILE A 403 6.48 -13.18 16.15
CA ILE A 403 7.34 -12.98 17.33
C ILE A 403 6.49 -12.77 18.59
N LYS A 404 5.50 -11.89 18.49
CA LYS A 404 4.57 -11.55 19.55
C LYS A 404 3.22 -11.22 18.90
N PRO A 405 2.10 -11.85 19.31
CA PRO A 405 0.79 -11.53 18.76
C PRO A 405 0.51 -10.02 18.79
N ILE A 406 0.13 -9.45 17.65
CA ILE A 406 -0.22 -8.03 17.55
C ILE A 406 -1.73 -7.82 17.69
N HIS A 407 -2.14 -6.63 18.12
CA HIS A 407 -3.56 -6.26 18.23
C HIS A 407 -4.03 -5.35 17.09
N CYS A 408 -3.12 -4.58 16.47
CA CYS A 408 -3.48 -3.65 15.40
C CYS A 408 -3.53 -4.30 14.01
N TRP A 409 -4.75 -4.54 13.50
CA TRP A 409 -5.01 -5.06 12.15
C TRP A 409 -5.61 -4.04 11.18
N ARG A 410 -5.46 -2.74 11.48
CA ARG A 410 -6.01 -1.66 10.64
C ARG A 410 -5.46 -1.72 9.22
N GLU A 411 -6.35 -1.82 8.23
CA GLU A 411 -6.00 -1.77 6.81
C GLU A 411 -5.58 -0.38 6.34
N ARG A 412 -6.04 0.67 7.03
CA ARG A 412 -5.70 2.07 6.74
C ARG A 412 -5.26 2.74 8.03
N CYS A 413 -3.96 2.66 8.31
CA CYS A 413 -3.36 3.20 9.53
C CYS A 413 -3.25 4.73 9.50
N GLY A 414 -2.82 5.30 8.37
CA GLY A 414 -2.60 6.75 8.21
C GLY A 414 -1.31 7.27 8.84
N TYR A 415 -0.66 6.49 9.71
CA TYR A 415 0.65 6.80 10.24
C TYR A 415 1.77 6.45 9.25
N GLU A 416 2.73 7.36 9.08
CA GLU A 416 3.91 7.18 8.23
C GLU A 416 5.16 6.80 9.05
N ILE A 417 5.01 5.70 9.80
CA ILE A 417 6.07 5.03 10.58
C ILE A 417 6.01 3.52 10.30
N PHE A 418 7.10 2.81 10.57
CA PHE A 418 7.07 1.35 10.60
C PHE A 418 6.27 0.84 11.79
N CYS A 419 5.73 -0.38 11.67
CA CYS A 419 4.87 -0.93 12.72
C CYS A 419 5.68 -1.27 13.98
N GLU A 420 6.96 -1.60 13.81
CA GLU A 420 7.93 -1.80 14.89
C GLU A 420 7.97 -0.64 15.89
N ASP A 421 7.88 0.59 15.39
CA ASP A 421 7.95 1.82 16.20
C ASP A 421 6.56 2.32 16.66
N CYS A 422 5.51 1.57 16.38
CA CYS A 422 4.14 2.01 16.66
C CYS A 422 3.73 1.63 18.09
N GLU A 423 3.52 2.64 18.94
CA GLU A 423 3.05 2.46 20.32
C GLU A 423 1.70 1.72 20.42
N TYR A 424 0.86 1.80 19.38
CA TYR A 424 -0.46 1.16 19.34
C TYR A 424 -0.45 -0.27 18.78
N LEU A 425 0.71 -0.82 18.38
CA LEU A 425 0.75 -2.13 17.72
C LEU A 425 0.25 -3.26 18.63
N TYR A 426 0.65 -3.21 19.90
CA TYR A 426 0.34 -4.20 20.93
C TYR A 426 -0.69 -3.70 21.95
N ASP A 427 -1.28 -2.52 21.72
CA ASP A 427 -2.29 -1.96 22.60
C ASP A 427 -3.64 -2.60 22.30
N ALA A 428 -4.16 -3.38 23.25
CA ALA A 428 -5.45 -4.05 23.15
C ALA A 428 -6.65 -3.09 23.34
N ASP A 429 -6.43 -1.92 23.95
CA ASP A 429 -7.51 -0.99 24.37
C ASP A 429 -7.97 -0.06 23.23
N GLN A 430 -7.27 -0.06 22.10
CA GLN A 430 -7.52 0.86 20.98
C GLN A 430 -8.70 0.48 20.07
N ASP A 431 -9.09 -0.80 20.01
CA ASP A 431 -10.33 -1.18 19.33
C ASP A 431 -11.56 -0.64 20.08
N ALA A 432 -11.45 -0.35 21.39
CA ALA A 432 -12.53 0.24 22.18
C ALA A 432 -12.61 1.77 22.06
N GLN A 433 -11.48 2.48 21.96
CA GLN A 433 -11.51 3.95 22.07
C GLN A 433 -11.61 4.69 20.73
N HIS A 434 -11.32 4.05 19.59
CA HIS A 434 -11.52 4.64 18.24
C HIS A 434 -12.75 4.12 17.49
N SER A 435 -13.48 3.19 18.11
CA SER A 435 -14.80 2.72 17.71
C SER A 435 -15.88 3.49 18.46
N ALA A 436 -16.20 4.71 18.01
CA ALA A 436 -17.62 5.06 18.02
C ALA A 436 -18.21 4.20 16.87
N THR A 437 -18.87 3.07 17.08
CA THR A 437 -19.60 2.52 18.23
C THR A 437 -19.63 1.01 18.02
N ILE A 438 -18.84 0.22 18.77
CA ILE A 438 -19.04 -1.24 18.83
C ILE A 438 -18.86 -1.67 20.28
N VAL A 439 -19.91 -2.29 20.82
CA VAL A 439 -20.00 -2.81 22.20
C VAL A 439 -19.01 -3.97 22.35
N PRO A 440 -18.24 -4.05 23.45
CA PRO A 440 -17.26 -5.13 23.63
C PRO A 440 -17.97 -6.46 23.94
N ALA A 441 -17.48 -7.54 23.35
CA ALA A 441 -17.88 -8.90 23.70
C ALA A 441 -17.12 -9.38 24.97
N PRO A 442 -17.74 -10.20 25.83
CA PRO A 442 -17.13 -10.66 27.07
C PRO A 442 -16.05 -11.72 26.81
N THR A 443 -15.02 -11.69 27.65
CA THR A 443 -13.91 -12.64 27.74
C THR A 443 -14.38 -14.01 28.24
N TYR A 444 -14.17 -15.08 27.46
CA TYR A 444 -14.12 -16.44 27.99
C TYR A 444 -13.22 -17.37 27.15
N GLY A 445 -12.31 -18.07 27.84
CA GLY A 445 -12.08 -19.50 27.68
C GLY A 445 -11.10 -19.98 26.61
N GLU A 446 -9.87 -20.27 27.05
CA GLU A 446 -8.97 -21.21 26.39
C GLU A 446 -9.64 -22.57 26.19
N THR A 447 -10.00 -22.91 24.96
CA THR A 447 -9.99 -24.30 24.46
C THR A 447 -9.99 -24.26 22.94
N SER A 448 -8.80 -24.34 22.33
CA SER A 448 -8.63 -24.53 20.89
C SER A 448 -8.44 -26.02 20.58
N THR A 449 -9.51 -26.67 20.14
CA THR A 449 -9.39 -27.87 19.30
C THR A 449 -9.33 -27.45 17.83
N PRO A 450 -8.45 -28.07 17.02
CA PRO A 450 -8.27 -27.67 15.62
C PRO A 450 -9.41 -28.21 14.75
N PHE A 451 -10.10 -27.34 14.02
CA PHE A 451 -11.03 -27.78 12.97
C PHE A 451 -10.34 -27.81 11.61
N SER A 452 -9.88 -29.02 11.28
CA SER A 452 -9.79 -29.55 9.93
C SER A 452 -11.19 -29.59 9.31
N SER A 453 -11.28 -29.34 8.00
CA SER A 453 -12.43 -29.54 7.10
C SER A 453 -13.79 -29.04 7.60
N ILE A 454 -14.36 -28.08 6.86
CA ILE A 454 -15.77 -27.68 6.93
C ILE A 454 -16.63 -28.94 7.14
N PRO A 455 -17.39 -29.07 8.23
CA PRO A 455 -18.44 -30.07 8.29
C PRO A 455 -19.41 -29.71 7.17
N GLN A 456 -19.51 -30.57 6.15
CA GLN A 456 -20.67 -30.54 5.27
C GLN A 456 -21.89 -30.67 6.19
N GLN A 457 -22.61 -29.57 6.40
CA GLN A 457 -23.93 -29.65 7.00
C GLN A 457 -24.78 -30.48 6.03
N THR A 458 -25.17 -31.67 6.45
CA THR A 458 -26.04 -32.60 5.71
C THR A 458 -27.52 -32.18 5.80
N GLY A 459 -27.77 -30.87 5.77
CA GLY A 459 -29.10 -30.27 5.74
C GLY A 459 -29.25 -29.40 4.48
N PRO A 460 -30.49 -29.11 4.03
CA PRO A 460 -30.71 -28.26 2.87
C PRO A 460 -30.11 -26.86 3.11
N VAL A 461 -29.23 -26.42 2.19
CA VAL A 461 -28.63 -25.08 2.24
C VAL A 461 -29.73 -24.05 2.02
N VAL A 462 -30.01 -23.26 3.06
CA VAL A 462 -30.98 -22.16 2.99
C VAL A 462 -30.40 -21.02 2.14
N PRO A 463 -31.01 -20.63 1.01
CA PRO A 463 -30.51 -19.54 0.18
C PRO A 463 -30.44 -18.21 0.94
N VAL A 464 -29.50 -17.35 0.53
CA VAL A 464 -29.29 -16.03 1.11
C VAL A 464 -29.58 -14.94 0.09
N ILE A 465 -30.41 -13.96 0.46
CA ILE A 465 -30.60 -12.71 -0.29
C ILE A 465 -29.97 -11.57 0.50
N VAL A 466 -29.01 -10.88 -0.11
CA VAL A 466 -28.30 -9.75 0.49
C VAL A 466 -28.75 -8.45 -0.15
N GLY A 467 -29.24 -7.52 0.67
CA GLY A 467 -29.56 -6.17 0.24
C GLY A 467 -28.35 -5.27 0.43
N LEU A 468 -27.86 -4.63 -0.63
CA LEU A 468 -26.82 -3.61 -0.49
C LEU A 468 -27.43 -2.27 -0.03
N GLY A 469 -26.72 -1.60 0.88
CA GLY A 469 -27.13 -0.35 1.49
C GLY A 469 -26.03 0.22 2.40
N ASN A 470 -26.16 1.50 2.76
CA ASN A 470 -25.39 2.09 3.85
C ASN A 470 -26.23 2.11 5.14
N PRO A 471 -25.67 1.75 6.30
CA PRO A 471 -26.36 1.90 7.58
C PRO A 471 -26.52 3.38 7.96
N GLY A 472 -27.64 3.74 8.58
CA GLY A 472 -27.96 5.11 9.00
C GLY A 472 -29.31 5.59 8.45
N ILE A 473 -30.06 6.34 9.26
CA ILE A 473 -31.40 6.82 8.90
C ILE A 473 -31.37 7.82 7.74
N GLU A 474 -30.27 8.56 7.61
CA GLU A 474 -30.05 9.56 6.56
C GLU A 474 -29.98 8.93 5.15
N PHE A 475 -29.67 7.64 5.04
CA PHE A 475 -29.54 6.93 3.78
C PHE A 475 -30.80 6.17 3.38
N HIS A 476 -31.80 6.08 4.27
CA HIS A 476 -32.97 5.21 4.11
C HIS A 476 -33.69 5.41 2.78
N THR A 477 -33.81 6.66 2.32
CA THR A 477 -34.51 7.05 1.08
C THR A 477 -33.58 7.37 -0.08
N THR A 478 -32.31 6.94 -0.02
CA THR A 478 -31.34 7.15 -1.10
C THR A 478 -31.31 5.95 -2.06
N PRO A 479 -30.96 6.14 -3.34
CA PRO A 479 -30.82 5.05 -4.30
C PRO A 479 -29.88 3.93 -3.82
N HIS A 480 -28.78 4.28 -3.16
CA HIS A 480 -27.85 3.28 -2.61
C HIS A 480 -28.46 2.34 -1.57
N ASN A 481 -29.60 2.68 -0.97
CA ASN A 481 -30.27 1.84 0.02
C ASN A 481 -31.47 1.07 -0.56
N VAL A 482 -31.68 1.09 -1.88
CA VAL A 482 -32.79 0.34 -2.50
C VAL A 482 -32.71 -1.16 -2.20
N GLY A 483 -31.51 -1.73 -2.06
CA GLY A 483 -31.33 -3.12 -1.66
C GLY A 483 -31.84 -3.40 -0.23
N TYR A 484 -31.64 -2.48 0.71
CA TYR A 484 -32.23 -2.57 2.05
C TYR A 484 -33.75 -2.44 2.01
N GLN A 485 -34.26 -1.45 1.27
CA GLN A 485 -35.71 -1.19 1.16
C GLN A 485 -36.46 -2.41 0.60
N VAL A 486 -35.89 -3.09 -0.41
CA VAL A 486 -36.42 -4.36 -0.94
C VAL A 486 -36.54 -5.40 0.17
N LEU A 487 -35.48 -5.58 0.97
CA LEU A 487 -35.52 -6.57 2.04
C LEU A 487 -36.48 -6.19 3.17
N ASP A 488 -36.56 -4.90 3.52
CA ASP A 488 -37.50 -4.41 4.53
C ASP A 488 -38.95 -4.70 4.13
N LYS A 489 -39.29 -4.49 2.85
CA LYS A 489 -40.63 -4.79 2.34
C LYS A 489 -40.92 -6.30 2.31
N ILE A 490 -39.92 -7.14 2.02
CA ILE A 490 -40.07 -8.60 2.10
C ILE A 490 -40.37 -9.03 3.55
N VAL A 491 -39.62 -8.51 4.53
CA VAL A 491 -39.83 -8.83 5.95
C VAL A 491 -41.24 -8.42 6.40
N GLU A 492 -41.69 -7.22 6.01
CA GLU A 492 -43.04 -6.71 6.26
C GLU A 492 -44.12 -7.64 5.67
N ILE A 493 -44.02 -7.99 4.38
CA ILE A 493 -45.00 -8.85 3.68
C ILE A 493 -45.03 -10.27 4.24
N CYS A 494 -43.87 -10.80 4.65
CA CYS A 494 -43.76 -12.13 5.23
C CYS A 494 -44.09 -12.16 6.74
N GLY A 495 -44.40 -11.01 7.36
CA GLY A 495 -44.70 -10.93 8.80
C GLY A 495 -43.54 -11.39 9.69
N SER A 496 -42.29 -11.25 9.23
CA SER A 496 -41.10 -11.61 10.00
C SER A 496 -40.50 -10.39 10.69
N ASN A 497 -39.43 -10.59 11.46
CA ASN A 497 -38.71 -9.53 12.15
C ASN A 497 -37.23 -9.56 11.80
N TRP A 498 -36.56 -8.41 11.92
CA TRP A 498 -35.11 -8.31 11.83
C TRP A 498 -34.45 -8.67 13.15
N GLU A 499 -33.51 -9.60 13.10
CA GLU A 499 -32.64 -9.98 14.21
C GLU A 499 -31.25 -9.33 14.02
N PRO A 500 -30.74 -8.59 15.01
CA PRO A 500 -29.41 -8.03 14.96
C PRO A 500 -28.35 -9.12 15.19
N ILE A 501 -27.28 -9.07 14.40
CA ILE A 501 -26.10 -9.93 14.48
C ILE A 501 -24.84 -9.06 14.35
N GLU A 502 -23.67 -9.62 14.67
CA GLU A 502 -22.39 -8.90 14.59
C GLU A 502 -22.16 -8.26 13.21
N GLU A 503 -22.56 -8.94 12.15
CA GLU A 503 -22.34 -8.53 10.76
C GLU A 503 -23.44 -7.60 10.20
N GLY A 504 -24.56 -7.40 10.92
CA GLY A 504 -25.69 -6.60 10.46
C GLY A 504 -27.04 -7.09 10.94
N TRP A 505 -28.02 -7.16 10.04
CA TRP A 505 -29.36 -7.62 10.34
C TRP A 505 -29.72 -8.82 9.48
N VAL A 506 -30.24 -9.86 10.11
CA VAL A 506 -30.73 -11.06 9.43
C VAL A 506 -32.20 -11.25 9.70
N SER A 507 -32.92 -11.80 8.75
CA SER A 507 -34.30 -12.26 8.97
C SER A 507 -34.49 -13.57 8.21
N LEU A 508 -35.18 -14.53 8.83
CA LEU A 508 -35.60 -15.75 8.16
C LEU A 508 -37.05 -15.54 7.69
N VAL A 509 -37.28 -15.68 6.39
CA VAL A 509 -38.61 -15.59 5.79
C VAL A 509 -38.92 -16.85 5.01
N ASN A 510 -40.20 -17.18 4.88
CA ASN A 510 -40.66 -18.27 4.03
C ASN A 510 -41.29 -17.71 2.77
N PHE A 511 -40.78 -18.13 1.60
CA PHE A 511 -41.45 -17.93 0.32
C PHE A 511 -42.16 -19.23 -0.05
N GLY A 512 -43.45 -19.32 0.28
CA GLY A 512 -44.17 -20.60 0.24
C GLY A 512 -43.62 -21.53 1.33
N ASP A 513 -43.28 -22.77 0.98
CA ASP A 513 -42.68 -23.76 1.91
C ASP A 513 -41.15 -23.65 2.00
N ASN A 514 -40.52 -22.72 1.27
CA ASN A 514 -39.07 -22.61 1.19
C ASN A 514 -38.53 -21.51 2.11
N PRO A 515 -37.65 -21.84 3.08
CA PRO A 515 -36.98 -20.84 3.91
C PRO A 515 -35.91 -20.10 3.10
N VAL A 516 -35.79 -18.78 3.33
CA VAL A 516 -34.75 -17.91 2.76
C VAL A 516 -34.25 -16.95 3.82
N LYS A 517 -32.92 -16.81 3.92
CA LYS A 517 -32.27 -15.84 4.81
C LYS A 517 -32.10 -14.51 4.09
N LEU A 518 -32.62 -13.44 4.67
CA LEU A 518 -32.40 -12.07 4.23
C LEU A 518 -31.28 -11.46 5.07
N PHE A 519 -30.37 -10.73 4.44
CA PHE A 519 -29.23 -10.12 5.13
C PHE A 519 -28.97 -8.68 4.69
N LYS A 520 -28.91 -7.76 5.66
CA LYS A 520 -28.47 -6.37 5.49
C LYS A 520 -27.12 -6.18 6.21
N PRO A 521 -25.99 -6.09 5.48
CA PRO A 521 -24.67 -5.95 6.10
C PRO A 521 -24.50 -4.60 6.78
N ALA A 522 -24.11 -4.54 8.05
CA ALA A 522 -23.80 -3.30 8.76
C ALA A 522 -22.43 -2.71 8.36
N ALA A 523 -22.27 -2.38 7.07
CA ALA A 523 -21.05 -1.81 6.52
C ALA A 523 -21.35 -0.81 5.42
N ASN A 524 -20.47 0.18 5.28
CA ASN A 524 -20.55 1.12 4.17
C ASN A 524 -20.44 0.39 2.83
N MET A 525 -21.15 0.89 1.82
CA MET A 525 -21.25 0.33 0.47
C MET A 525 -19.89 -0.05 -0.14
N ASN A 526 -18.84 0.73 0.12
CA ASN A 526 -17.51 0.48 -0.46
C ASN A 526 -16.75 -0.70 0.18
N VAL A 527 -17.22 -1.22 1.31
CA VAL A 527 -16.56 -2.24 2.15
C VAL A 527 -17.54 -3.31 2.66
N CYS A 528 -18.70 -3.47 2.00
CA CYS A 528 -19.70 -4.46 2.42
C CYS A 528 -19.29 -5.92 2.11
N GLY A 529 -18.40 -6.15 1.15
CA GLY A 529 -18.00 -7.48 0.71
C GLY A 529 -17.45 -8.39 1.82
N PRO A 530 -16.44 -7.96 2.60
CA PRO A 530 -15.91 -8.78 3.70
C PRO A 530 -16.95 -9.17 4.74
N VAL A 531 -17.92 -8.29 5.01
CA VAL A 531 -19.01 -8.54 5.96
C VAL A 531 -19.97 -9.60 5.41
N ILE A 532 -20.32 -9.50 4.12
CA ILE A 532 -21.14 -10.49 3.42
C ILE A 532 -20.44 -11.85 3.38
N ARG A 533 -19.13 -11.89 3.12
CA ARG A 533 -18.35 -13.13 3.13
C ARG A 533 -18.43 -13.84 4.48
N ARG A 534 -18.16 -13.14 5.58
CA ARG A 534 -18.22 -13.73 6.93
C ARG A 534 -19.61 -14.29 7.24
N PHE A 535 -20.65 -13.55 6.86
CA PHE A 535 -22.02 -14.01 7.02
C PHE A 535 -22.29 -15.31 6.25
N LEU A 536 -21.91 -15.37 4.97
CA LEU A 536 -22.09 -16.56 4.14
C LEU A 536 -21.31 -17.77 4.68
N GLU A 537 -20.07 -17.57 5.12
CA GLU A 537 -19.24 -18.61 5.75
C GLU A 537 -19.92 -19.16 7.01
N ARG A 538 -20.46 -18.29 7.87
CA ARG A 538 -21.20 -18.70 9.07
C ARG A 538 -22.49 -19.45 8.76
N THR A 539 -23.18 -19.11 7.67
CA THR A 539 -24.43 -19.78 7.28
C THR A 539 -24.21 -21.04 6.45
N GLY A 540 -22.96 -21.42 6.15
CA GLY A 540 -22.64 -22.56 5.28
C GLY A 540 -23.01 -22.31 3.81
N CYS A 541 -23.20 -21.06 3.41
CA CYS A 541 -23.60 -20.68 2.06
C CYS A 541 -22.39 -20.26 1.21
N SER A 542 -22.43 -20.59 -0.07
CA SER A 542 -21.46 -20.11 -1.05
C SER A 542 -22.07 -19.00 -1.92
N ALA A 543 -21.24 -18.39 -2.77
CA ALA A 543 -21.67 -17.39 -3.74
C ALA A 543 -22.80 -17.88 -4.69
N THR A 544 -22.85 -19.18 -4.99
CA THR A 544 -23.89 -19.79 -5.84
C THR A 544 -25.27 -19.87 -5.17
N HIS A 545 -25.31 -19.80 -3.84
CA HIS A 545 -26.54 -19.78 -3.04
C HIS A 545 -26.88 -18.36 -2.54
N CYS A 546 -26.18 -17.35 -3.07
CA CYS A 546 -26.30 -15.96 -2.68
C CYS A 546 -26.86 -15.13 -3.83
N THR A 547 -27.87 -14.31 -3.54
CA THR A 547 -28.40 -13.30 -4.47
C THR A 547 -28.17 -11.90 -3.91
N ILE A 548 -27.56 -11.01 -4.69
CA ILE A 548 -27.31 -9.62 -4.29
C ILE A 548 -28.35 -8.69 -4.90
N VAL A 549 -29.03 -7.89 -4.09
CA VAL A 549 -29.96 -6.84 -4.51
C VAL A 549 -29.28 -5.48 -4.40
N HIS A 550 -29.22 -4.72 -5.49
CA HIS A 550 -28.51 -3.44 -5.51
C HIS A 550 -29.08 -2.43 -6.53
N ASP A 551 -28.70 -1.17 -6.38
CA ASP A 551 -29.05 -0.10 -7.31
C ASP A 551 -28.30 -0.19 -8.64
N ASP A 552 -28.95 0.25 -9.70
CA ASP A 552 -28.37 0.30 -11.03
C ASP A 552 -28.70 1.60 -11.76
N MET A 553 -27.67 2.37 -12.05
CA MET A 553 -27.82 3.65 -12.75
C MET A 553 -28.00 3.48 -14.26
N ASP A 554 -27.79 2.30 -14.84
CA ASP A 554 -28.00 2.09 -16.27
C ASP A 554 -29.42 1.58 -16.59
N LEU A 555 -30.22 1.35 -15.55
CA LEU A 555 -31.63 1.00 -15.66
C LEU A 555 -32.50 2.20 -15.25
N GLU A 556 -33.56 2.43 -16.02
CA GLU A 556 -34.57 3.44 -15.69
C GLU A 556 -35.24 3.12 -14.35
N LEU A 557 -35.66 4.16 -13.63
CA LEU A 557 -36.35 4.05 -12.35
C LEU A 557 -37.46 2.99 -12.41
N GLY A 558 -37.51 2.11 -11.40
CA GLY A 558 -38.52 1.05 -11.31
C GLY A 558 -38.27 -0.18 -12.20
N LYS A 559 -37.31 -0.16 -13.14
CA LYS A 559 -36.97 -1.35 -13.93
C LYS A 559 -36.14 -2.34 -13.12
N VAL A 560 -36.54 -3.62 -13.14
CA VAL A 560 -35.81 -4.70 -12.46
C VAL A 560 -35.21 -5.66 -13.47
N ARG A 561 -33.94 -6.03 -13.31
CA ARG A 561 -33.27 -7.07 -14.11
C ARG A 561 -32.52 -8.07 -13.26
N PHE A 562 -32.56 -9.34 -13.69
CA PHE A 562 -31.75 -10.41 -13.11
C PHE A 562 -30.47 -10.59 -13.91
N LYS A 563 -29.39 -10.96 -13.24
CA LYS A 563 -28.12 -11.30 -13.89
C LYS A 563 -27.34 -12.32 -13.07
N ASP A 564 -26.90 -13.41 -13.68
CA ASP A 564 -26.24 -14.50 -12.96
C ASP A 564 -24.71 -14.35 -12.85
N ASP A 565 -24.09 -13.51 -13.70
CA ASP A 565 -22.63 -13.29 -13.70
C ASP A 565 -22.19 -11.89 -14.20
N GLY A 566 -20.88 -11.60 -14.10
CA GLY A 566 -20.21 -10.46 -14.75
C GLY A 566 -19.60 -9.40 -13.82
N GLY A 567 -18.84 -8.45 -14.37
CA GLY A 567 -18.10 -7.44 -13.59
C GLY A 567 -18.95 -6.45 -12.76
N ASP A 568 -18.29 -5.54 -12.04
CA ASP A 568 -18.95 -4.61 -11.11
C ASP A 568 -19.68 -3.43 -11.77
N ALA A 569 -19.48 -3.21 -13.08
CA ALA A 569 -20.07 -2.10 -13.84
C ALA A 569 -19.87 -0.72 -13.17
N GLY A 570 -18.79 -0.54 -12.39
CA GLY A 570 -18.50 0.69 -11.65
C GLY A 570 -19.23 0.82 -10.30
N HIS A 571 -20.08 -0.13 -9.93
CA HIS A 571 -20.81 -0.14 -8.67
C HIS A 571 -19.91 -0.58 -7.51
N ARG A 572 -19.68 0.31 -6.54
CA ARG A 572 -18.70 0.10 -5.46
C ARG A 572 -19.05 -1.04 -4.49
N GLY A 573 -20.35 -1.25 -4.22
CA GLY A 573 -20.85 -2.39 -3.45
C GLY A 573 -20.55 -3.73 -4.11
N VAL A 574 -21.09 -3.95 -5.31
CA VAL A 574 -20.76 -5.10 -6.16
C VAL A 574 -19.26 -5.33 -6.28
N LYS A 575 -18.45 -4.29 -6.52
CA LYS A 575 -16.99 -4.40 -6.53
C LYS A 575 -16.41 -4.94 -5.23
N SER A 576 -16.92 -4.47 -4.08
CA SER A 576 -16.53 -4.97 -2.76
C SER A 576 -16.91 -6.45 -2.60
N VAL A 577 -18.11 -6.85 -3.00
CA VAL A 577 -18.60 -8.24 -2.94
C VAL A 577 -17.76 -9.17 -3.80
N ILE A 578 -17.53 -8.83 -5.08
CA ILE A 578 -16.70 -9.62 -5.99
C ILE A 578 -15.28 -9.77 -5.44
N ALA A 579 -14.70 -8.69 -4.93
CA ALA A 579 -13.35 -8.71 -4.35
C ALA A 579 -13.26 -9.60 -3.09
N ALA A 580 -14.32 -9.62 -2.26
CA ALA A 580 -14.34 -10.41 -1.03
C ALA A 580 -14.60 -11.91 -1.30
N LEU A 581 -15.59 -12.22 -2.13
CA LEU A 581 -16.00 -13.59 -2.45
C LEU A 581 -15.09 -14.27 -3.49
N GLY A 582 -14.24 -13.51 -4.19
CA GLY A 582 -13.27 -14.05 -5.14
C GLY A 582 -13.89 -14.57 -6.43
N THR A 583 -15.15 -14.24 -6.71
CA THR A 583 -15.89 -14.65 -7.92
C THR A 583 -16.86 -13.54 -8.36
N ASP A 584 -17.14 -13.46 -9.66
CA ASP A 584 -18.16 -12.62 -10.27
C ASP A 584 -19.38 -13.40 -10.77
N THR A 585 -19.40 -14.73 -10.57
CA THR A 585 -20.56 -15.61 -10.75
C THR A 585 -21.45 -15.55 -9.50
N ILE A 586 -22.23 -14.48 -9.39
CA ILE A 586 -23.14 -14.21 -8.27
C ILE A 586 -24.43 -13.66 -8.85
N ARG A 587 -25.56 -14.30 -8.51
CA ARG A 587 -26.89 -13.83 -8.95
C ARG A 587 -27.15 -12.44 -8.39
N ARG A 588 -27.61 -11.53 -9.26
CA ARG A 588 -27.88 -10.13 -8.95
C ARG A 588 -29.27 -9.75 -9.38
N ILE A 589 -29.96 -9.03 -8.51
CA ILE A 589 -31.20 -8.31 -8.79
C ILE A 589 -30.85 -6.82 -8.84
N ARG A 590 -30.92 -6.27 -10.04
CA ARG A 590 -30.55 -4.89 -10.36
C ARG A 590 -31.82 -4.05 -10.37
N ILE A 591 -31.91 -3.05 -9.51
CA ILE A 591 -33.04 -2.13 -9.43
C ILE A 591 -32.65 -0.80 -10.07
N GLY A 592 -33.37 -0.39 -11.12
CA GLY A 592 -33.11 0.85 -11.80
C GLY A 592 -33.43 2.07 -10.96
N VAL A 593 -32.48 3.01 -10.96
CA VAL A 593 -32.57 4.25 -10.17
C VAL A 593 -32.30 5.51 -11.01
N ARG A 594 -32.08 5.37 -12.32
CA ARG A 594 -31.82 6.51 -13.21
C ARG A 594 -33.12 7.12 -13.71
N ARG A 595 -33.24 8.43 -13.54
CA ARG A 595 -34.38 9.21 -14.04
C ARG A 595 -34.24 9.44 -15.55
N PRO A 596 -35.35 9.49 -16.31
CA PRO A 596 -35.31 9.93 -17.70
C PRO A 596 -34.67 11.32 -17.82
N GLY A 597 -33.58 11.45 -18.58
CA GLY A 597 -32.90 12.72 -18.83
C GLY A 597 -31.92 13.21 -17.75
N ASP A 598 -31.57 12.41 -16.74
CA ASP A 598 -30.64 12.83 -15.66
C ASP A 598 -29.16 12.85 -16.12
N LEU A 599 -28.57 14.05 -16.13
CA LEU A 599 -27.17 14.30 -16.54
C LEU A 599 -26.19 14.45 -15.36
N ARG A 600 -26.64 14.29 -14.10
CA ARG A 600 -25.80 14.46 -12.91
C ARG A 600 -24.73 13.37 -12.81
N LYS A 601 -23.64 13.66 -12.10
CA LYS A 601 -22.55 12.69 -11.90
C LYS A 601 -23.02 11.53 -11.00
N ALA A 602 -22.60 10.31 -11.30
CA ALA A 602 -22.99 9.08 -10.58
C ALA A 602 -23.03 9.20 -9.05
N LYS A 603 -22.01 9.79 -8.43
CA LYS A 603 -21.91 9.95 -6.96
C LYS A 603 -23.00 10.87 -6.37
N GLU A 604 -23.49 11.82 -7.15
CA GLU A 604 -24.49 12.80 -6.74
C GLU A 604 -25.89 12.21 -6.83
N ILE A 605 -26.17 11.42 -7.86
CA ILE A 605 -27.45 10.73 -8.06
C ILE A 605 -27.71 9.75 -6.90
N VAL A 606 -26.75 8.87 -6.62
CA VAL A 606 -26.92 7.75 -5.66
C VAL A 606 -27.00 8.14 -4.19
N LEU A 607 -26.71 9.41 -3.85
CA LEU A 607 -26.78 9.95 -2.50
C LEU A 607 -27.89 11.02 -2.33
N THR A 608 -28.60 11.35 -3.40
CA THR A 608 -29.74 12.28 -3.34
C THR A 608 -31.00 11.48 -3.00
N GLN A 609 -31.81 11.96 -2.07
CA GLN A 609 -33.05 11.30 -1.67
C GLN A 609 -34.06 11.27 -2.83
N PHE A 610 -34.83 10.19 -2.92
CA PHE A 610 -35.98 10.10 -3.84
C PHE A 610 -37.05 11.16 -3.49
N THR A 611 -37.76 11.66 -4.49
CA THR A 611 -39.00 12.41 -4.25
C THR A 611 -40.12 11.47 -3.77
N PRO A 612 -41.22 11.98 -3.20
CA PRO A 612 -42.35 11.15 -2.80
C PRO A 612 -42.93 10.30 -3.95
N GLU A 613 -42.98 10.84 -5.17
CA GLU A 613 -43.46 10.15 -6.36
C GLU A 613 -42.51 9.03 -6.79
N GLU A 614 -41.19 9.30 -6.77
CA GLU A 614 -40.15 8.32 -7.08
C GLU A 614 -40.09 7.19 -6.05
N THR A 615 -40.35 7.53 -4.78
CA THR A 615 -40.44 6.55 -3.70
C THR A 615 -41.60 5.58 -3.94
N LEU A 616 -42.73 6.09 -4.46
CA LEU A 616 -43.89 5.26 -4.81
C LEU A 616 -43.61 4.35 -6.01
N GLU A 617 -42.91 4.84 -7.04
CA GLU A 617 -42.54 4.06 -8.22
C GLU A 617 -41.54 2.94 -7.88
N VAL A 618 -40.54 3.23 -7.05
CA VAL A 618 -39.62 2.21 -6.51
C VAL A 618 -40.39 1.20 -5.66
N ALA A 619 -41.30 1.64 -4.78
CA ALA A 619 -42.10 0.74 -3.96
C ALA A 619 -42.97 -0.22 -4.82
N GLN A 620 -43.59 0.27 -5.89
CA GLN A 620 -44.36 -0.56 -6.83
C GLN A 620 -43.47 -1.59 -7.55
N ALA A 621 -42.28 -1.19 -7.98
CA ALA A 621 -41.31 -2.11 -8.59
C ALA A 621 -40.83 -3.20 -7.61
N VAL A 622 -40.66 -2.83 -6.32
CA VAL A 622 -40.33 -3.78 -5.25
C VAL A 622 -41.47 -4.77 -5.04
N GLU A 623 -42.73 -4.33 -5.01
CA GLU A 623 -43.89 -5.23 -4.86
C GLU A 623 -44.00 -6.22 -6.02
N GLN A 624 -43.83 -5.76 -7.27
CA GLN A 624 -43.83 -6.62 -8.46
C GLN A 624 -42.66 -7.62 -8.45
N LEU A 625 -41.48 -7.21 -8.00
CA LEU A 625 -40.34 -8.11 -7.82
C LEU A 625 -40.65 -9.19 -6.78
N ILE A 626 -41.27 -8.84 -5.66
CA ILE A 626 -41.63 -9.80 -4.60
C ILE A 626 -42.64 -10.83 -5.12
N GLU A 627 -43.63 -10.42 -5.89
CA GLU A 627 -44.54 -11.36 -6.56
C GLU A 627 -43.82 -12.29 -7.55
N SER A 628 -42.85 -11.76 -8.30
CA SER A 628 -42.05 -12.55 -9.23
C SER A 628 -41.15 -13.57 -8.51
N LEU A 629 -40.52 -13.17 -7.40
CA LEU A 629 -39.72 -14.07 -6.54
C LEU A 629 -40.58 -15.18 -5.93
N LYS A 630 -41.83 -14.89 -5.55
CA LYS A 630 -42.81 -15.90 -5.10
C LYS A 630 -43.19 -16.88 -6.22
N LYS A 631 -43.36 -16.41 -7.47
CA LYS A 631 -43.76 -17.24 -8.63
C LYS A 631 -42.62 -18.12 -9.18
N GLN A 632 -41.37 -17.66 -9.16
CA GLN A 632 -40.21 -18.38 -9.72
C GLN A 632 -39.85 -19.69 -8.98
N GLN A 633 -40.41 -19.96 -7.80
CA GLN A 633 -40.10 -21.17 -7.03
C GLN A 633 -41.22 -22.24 -7.05
N GLY A 634 -42.27 -22.06 -7.86
CA GLY A 634 -43.39 -23.00 -8.04
C GLY A 634 -43.30 -23.94 -9.26
N GLY A 635 -42.19 -23.98 -10.00
CA GLY A 635 -42.01 -24.80 -11.21
C GLY A 635 -40.85 -24.30 -12.08
N PRO A 636 -40.35 -25.08 -13.08
CA PRO A 636 -39.16 -24.71 -13.84
C PRO A 636 -39.42 -23.43 -14.63
N GLY A 637 -38.56 -22.43 -14.42
CA GLY A 637 -38.70 -21.10 -15.00
C GLY A 637 -38.75 -21.12 -16.54
N PRO A 638 -39.54 -20.22 -17.17
CA PRO A 638 -39.57 -20.13 -18.62
C PRO A 638 -38.23 -19.61 -19.15
N LYS A 639 -37.75 -20.22 -20.23
CA LYS A 639 -36.65 -19.70 -21.04
C LYS A 639 -37.04 -18.33 -21.59
N GLU A 640 -36.10 -17.39 -21.57
CA GLU A 640 -36.26 -16.02 -22.07
C GLU A 640 -36.98 -15.96 -23.41
N HIS A 641 -38.00 -15.10 -23.52
CA HIS A 641 -38.31 -14.41 -24.76
C HIS A 641 -38.77 -12.97 -24.45
N ASP A 642 -38.11 -12.06 -25.14
CA ASP A 642 -38.30 -10.63 -25.22
C ASP A 642 -39.70 -10.31 -25.76
N HIS A 643 -40.64 -9.96 -24.89
CA HIS A 643 -41.91 -9.34 -25.27
C HIS A 643 -42.55 -8.67 -24.05
N PHE A 644 -42.50 -7.34 -23.97
CA PHE A 644 -43.67 -6.52 -23.58
C PHE A 644 -43.44 -5.03 -23.95
N HIS A 645 -44.41 -4.50 -24.70
CA HIS A 645 -44.68 -3.09 -25.07
C HIS A 645 -43.87 -2.40 -26.18
N ARG A 646 -44.18 -2.79 -27.44
CA ARG A 646 -44.57 -1.79 -28.47
C ARG A 646 -46.09 -1.74 -28.52
N GLN A 647 -46.69 -0.67 -28.03
CA GLN A 647 -47.97 -0.15 -28.54
C GLN A 647 -48.18 1.26 -27.99
N ASN A 648 -48.79 2.10 -28.83
CA ASN A 648 -49.14 3.52 -28.67
C ASN A 648 -48.02 4.54 -28.92
N SER A 649 -47.85 4.90 -30.19
CA SER A 649 -47.93 6.31 -30.65
C SER A 649 -48.13 6.29 -32.18
N SER A 650 -49.37 6.56 -32.59
CA SER A 650 -49.68 7.13 -33.90
C SER A 650 -49.38 8.62 -33.89
#